data_AF-A0A938I6A1-F1
#
_entry.id   AF-A0A938I6A1-F1
#
_cell.length_a   1.000
_cell.length_b   1.000
_cell.length_c   1.000
_cell.angle_alpha   90.00
_cell.angle_beta   90.00
_cell.angle_gamma   90.00
#
_symmetry.space_group_name_H-M   'P 1'
#
loop_
_entity.id
_entity.type
_entity.pdbx_description
1 polymer ?
#
loop_
_entity_poly.entity_id
_entity_poly.type
_entity_poly.pdbx_seq_one_letter_code
_entity_poly.pdbx_strand_id
1 'polypeptide(L)'
;MRSWLLAASCLLMSFGQLTAAEPVPSKKIVLIAGPITGHGKHAHEYEKSVILLKHLLDTSPSTKGKVAVETHFKGWPADEKTLDDAATIVMISDGGDRNATDHPLYVGERFQTLERQMKHGCGFVQFHWATFNPSRVHDQITEWVGGYFDYEKGTAANKWFSAISTWDANVTLGNAEHPVARGVKPFAAREEFYFNLRFRDGDDRVKPIWLTKPPGQQKDHVVAWAVERKDGGRGFGTTGGHFFQNWWDDNFRRTILNAIVWTAGVEVPAGGIVSTMEEPIRVLIVTGHNHPAHDWRKTTAALIPVLEQDPRVWVEVTENPEDLATMKRYDALVLNYSSWDRPGLSDAAKAGLKKFLDDGGGLSIMHFANGSWTDTLPNKEADWPEFRTQIVRRIWDHKPGLSGHDAFGKLQVDLTAAGAKHPVTAGLASFETDDELYFRQQGALPIVPLVTAHSKVTKQDEPLAWAYDVSKSRVFQTVLGHADVSVRKAGALIRRGTVWSARREPLSFDPPVAITENTLFRAGSPWTLDESLKRGGVTTIEKPVRKSNSAVIEGKFGKGLDARIGGAFVNHRDDFRKLPLTVDLWVKLDSKGSYNILVANELKSSPTHWELFTMPSTGHLTVYAPGLAPDHVRATTDIADGKWHYVAMQFESARIRLFVDGKQVADQAVKAKEGAFGSELKPAQEELAIGSLVDQVIGCDGTIDELRLSRGVRPISGVPSEALTADDSTIALWNFDALTDGGSFVDRSANKLKAWLPGSQDGDPASAKKK
;
A
#
# COMPACT_ATOMS: atom_id res chain seq x y z
N MET A 1 21.55 -79.51 -54.62
CA MET A 1 21.86 -78.24 -53.94
C MET A 1 21.78 -78.52 -52.45
N ARG A 2 22.94 -78.58 -51.77
CA ARG A 2 23.09 -79.05 -50.38
C ARG A 2 23.45 -77.89 -49.46
N SER A 3 22.83 -77.94 -48.30
CA SER A 3 22.92 -77.15 -47.06
C SER A 3 24.32 -77.08 -46.45
N TRP A 4 24.66 -75.97 -45.77
CA TRP A 4 25.46 -75.80 -44.52
C TRP A 4 25.15 -74.37 -43.97
N LEU A 5 24.41 -74.22 -42.86
CA LEU A 5 24.83 -74.01 -41.45
C LEU A 5 25.56 -72.69 -41.14
N LEU A 6 24.92 -71.82 -40.33
CA LEU A 6 25.60 -71.00 -39.31
C LEU A 6 24.60 -70.55 -38.21
N ALA A 7 25.08 -70.69 -36.97
CA ALA A 7 24.34 -70.65 -35.73
C ALA A 7 24.01 -69.23 -35.24
N ALA A 8 22.85 -69.08 -34.59
CA ALA A 8 22.47 -67.88 -33.84
C ALA A 8 22.54 -68.17 -32.34
N SER A 9 23.44 -67.48 -31.62
CA SER A 9 23.52 -67.49 -30.17
C SER A 9 22.46 -66.56 -29.58
N CYS A 10 21.53 -67.10 -28.79
CA CYS A 10 20.59 -66.33 -27.98
C CYS A 10 21.28 -65.77 -26.72
N LEU A 11 21.50 -64.46 -26.66
CA LEU A 11 21.74 -63.74 -25.41
C LEU A 11 20.38 -63.33 -24.81
N LEU A 12 20.02 -63.95 -23.69
CA LEU A 12 18.91 -63.52 -22.83
C LEU A 12 19.33 -62.24 -22.09
N MET A 13 18.84 -61.08 -22.53
CA MET A 13 18.84 -59.86 -21.72
C MET A 13 17.64 -59.90 -20.77
N SER A 14 17.91 -60.04 -19.48
CA SER A 14 16.93 -59.83 -18.42
C SER A 14 16.50 -58.36 -18.40
N PHE A 15 15.26 -58.08 -18.80
CA PHE A 15 14.61 -56.79 -18.58
C PHE A 15 14.37 -56.61 -17.08
N GLY A 16 15.23 -55.85 -16.41
CA GLY A 16 14.93 -55.29 -15.10
C GLY A 16 13.76 -54.31 -15.24
N GLN A 17 12.67 -54.54 -14.52
CA GLN A 17 11.60 -53.57 -14.37
C GLN A 17 12.17 -52.31 -13.72
N LEU A 18 12.27 -51.22 -14.49
CA LEU A 18 12.44 -49.88 -13.92
C LEU A 18 11.15 -49.56 -13.14
N THR A 19 11.19 -49.71 -11.83
CA THR A 19 10.24 -49.03 -10.95
C THR A 19 10.43 -47.52 -11.14
N ALA A 20 9.38 -46.82 -11.57
CA ALA A 20 9.38 -45.35 -11.58
C ALA A 20 9.72 -44.86 -10.17
N ALA A 21 10.79 -44.08 -10.03
CA ALA A 21 11.14 -43.47 -8.76
C ALA A 21 9.96 -42.62 -8.28
N GLU A 22 9.56 -42.78 -7.01
CA GLU A 22 8.55 -41.91 -6.41
C GLU A 22 8.98 -40.44 -6.57
N PRO A 23 8.05 -39.52 -6.87
CA PRO A 23 8.38 -38.11 -6.97
C PRO A 23 8.94 -37.62 -5.63
N VAL A 24 10.21 -37.22 -5.63
CA VAL A 24 10.84 -36.61 -4.46
C VAL A 24 10.05 -35.36 -4.10
N PRO A 25 9.54 -35.21 -2.87
CA PRO A 25 8.80 -34.03 -2.47
C PRO A 25 9.66 -32.77 -2.63
N SER A 26 9.10 -31.75 -3.28
CA SER A 26 9.74 -30.45 -3.41
C SER A 26 10.14 -29.90 -2.02
N LYS A 27 11.37 -29.39 -1.89
CA LYS A 27 11.84 -28.76 -0.66
C LYS A 27 11.15 -27.42 -0.45
N LYS A 28 10.46 -27.27 0.68
CA LYS A 28 9.75 -26.03 1.02
C LYS A 28 10.74 -24.94 1.44
N ILE A 29 10.70 -23.80 0.75
CA ILE A 29 11.48 -22.60 1.06
C ILE A 29 10.50 -21.57 1.60
N VAL A 30 10.74 -21.08 2.82
CA VAL A 30 9.95 -20.00 3.41
C VAL A 30 10.73 -18.70 3.37
N LEU A 31 10.27 -17.74 2.58
CA LEU A 31 10.83 -16.39 2.49
C LEU A 31 10.02 -15.43 3.37
N ILE A 32 10.68 -14.72 4.27
CA ILE A 32 10.06 -13.78 5.21
C ILE A 32 10.58 -12.37 4.92
N ALA A 33 9.68 -11.48 4.50
CA ALA A 33 9.95 -10.05 4.32
C ALA A 33 9.53 -9.27 5.58
N GLY A 34 10.46 -8.51 6.14
CA GLY A 34 10.17 -7.55 7.21
C GLY A 34 9.29 -6.39 6.75
N PRO A 35 8.72 -5.62 7.69
CA PRO A 35 8.07 -4.35 7.35
C PRO A 35 9.10 -3.38 6.76
N ILE A 36 8.66 -2.52 5.84
CA ILE A 36 9.52 -1.46 5.30
C ILE A 36 9.54 -0.29 6.30
N THR A 37 10.71 -0.01 6.90
CA THR A 37 10.87 1.08 7.87
C THR A 37 11.96 2.07 7.43
N GLY A 38 11.66 3.38 7.54
CA GLY A 38 12.63 4.48 7.63
C GLY A 38 13.54 4.82 6.43
N HIS A 39 13.94 3.86 5.60
CA HIS A 39 14.92 4.07 4.53
C HIS A 39 14.30 4.69 3.27
N GLY A 40 15.12 5.35 2.46
CA GLY A 40 14.68 5.93 1.19
C GLY A 40 14.21 4.87 0.18
N LYS A 41 13.49 5.30 -0.87
CA LYS A 41 13.09 4.43 -1.98
C LYS A 41 14.34 3.75 -2.58
N HIS A 42 14.21 2.49 -2.98
CA HIS A 42 15.27 1.61 -3.47
C HIS A 42 16.24 1.06 -2.41
N ALA A 43 16.20 1.54 -1.17
CA ALA A 43 16.87 0.91 -0.05
C ALA A 43 15.89 0.04 0.75
N HIS A 44 16.36 -1.12 1.24
CA HIS A 44 15.59 -2.02 2.11
C HIS A 44 14.21 -2.38 1.53
N GLU A 45 14.18 -2.67 0.24
CA GLU A 45 12.97 -3.11 -0.48
C GLU A 45 12.69 -4.59 -0.18
N TYR A 46 12.44 -4.93 1.09
CA TYR A 46 12.34 -6.31 1.57
C TYR A 46 11.24 -7.10 0.86
N GLU A 47 10.04 -6.52 0.79
CA GLU A 47 8.89 -7.16 0.14
C GLU A 47 9.18 -7.39 -1.35
N LYS A 48 9.70 -6.38 -2.08
CA LYS A 48 10.09 -6.54 -3.49
C LYS A 48 11.20 -7.57 -3.69
N SER A 49 12.16 -7.64 -2.77
CA SER A 49 13.25 -8.62 -2.82
C SER A 49 12.74 -10.04 -2.65
N VAL A 50 11.87 -10.29 -1.68
CA VAL A 50 11.23 -11.60 -1.45
C VAL A 50 10.36 -12.01 -2.64
N ILE A 51 9.57 -11.07 -3.15
CA ILE A 51 8.77 -11.19 -4.36
C ILE A 51 9.64 -11.61 -5.56
N LEU A 52 10.76 -10.92 -5.78
CA LEU A 52 11.69 -11.21 -6.85
C LEU A 52 12.34 -12.59 -6.68
N LEU A 53 12.80 -12.92 -5.48
CA LEU A 53 13.40 -14.22 -5.20
C LEU A 53 12.42 -15.37 -5.46
N LYS A 54 11.15 -15.23 -5.03
CA LYS A 54 10.10 -16.20 -5.35
C LYS A 54 9.95 -16.36 -6.85
N HIS A 55 9.82 -15.26 -7.59
CA HIS A 55 9.72 -15.29 -9.04
C HIS A 55 10.88 -16.06 -9.67
N LEU A 56 12.12 -15.72 -9.32
CA LEU A 56 13.31 -16.33 -9.91
C LEU A 56 13.46 -17.82 -9.56
N LEU A 57 13.06 -18.22 -8.35
CA LEU A 57 13.07 -19.62 -7.93
C LEU A 57 11.93 -20.42 -8.57
N ASP A 58 10.76 -19.83 -8.78
CA ASP A 58 9.62 -20.52 -9.42
C ASP A 58 9.84 -20.68 -10.94
N THR A 59 10.46 -19.69 -11.59
CA THR A 59 10.65 -19.68 -13.05
C THR A 59 11.98 -20.29 -13.49
N SER A 60 12.92 -20.53 -12.58
CA SER A 60 14.21 -21.10 -12.95
C SER A 60 14.09 -22.56 -13.39
N PRO A 61 14.66 -22.94 -14.55
CA PRO A 61 14.71 -24.34 -14.96
C PRO A 61 15.57 -25.19 -13.99
N SER A 62 16.48 -24.56 -13.22
CA SER A 62 17.35 -25.25 -12.28
C SER A 62 16.62 -25.79 -11.04
N THR A 63 15.51 -25.15 -10.66
CA THR A 63 14.74 -25.40 -9.43
C THR A 63 13.36 -26.00 -9.69
N LYS A 64 12.90 -26.03 -10.95
CA LYS A 64 11.61 -26.60 -11.35
C LYS A 64 11.42 -28.02 -10.80
N GLY A 65 10.35 -28.21 -10.02
CA GLY A 65 9.99 -29.49 -9.40
C GLY A 65 10.91 -29.92 -8.23
N LYS A 66 11.85 -29.08 -7.81
CA LYS A 66 12.76 -29.36 -6.68
C LYS A 66 12.44 -28.54 -5.44
N VAL A 67 11.81 -27.38 -5.61
CA VAL A 67 11.48 -26.45 -4.52
C VAL A 67 10.03 -26.01 -4.59
N ALA A 68 9.46 -25.69 -3.44
CA ALA A 68 8.17 -25.03 -3.31
C ALA A 68 8.38 -23.75 -2.48
N VAL A 69 8.19 -22.58 -3.08
CA VAL A 69 8.51 -21.30 -2.43
C VAL A 69 7.26 -20.64 -1.88
N GLU A 70 7.26 -20.41 -0.57
CA GLU A 70 6.23 -19.69 0.17
C GLU A 70 6.78 -18.35 0.66
N THR A 71 5.95 -17.31 0.66
CA THR A 71 6.34 -15.94 1.02
C THR A 71 5.44 -15.39 2.10
N HIS A 72 6.04 -14.77 3.11
CA HIS A 72 5.37 -14.08 4.21
C HIS A 72 5.83 -12.62 4.23
N PHE A 73 4.88 -11.70 4.39
CA PHE A 73 5.11 -10.26 4.32
C PHE A 73 4.78 -9.59 5.66
N LYS A 74 5.26 -8.35 5.85
CA LYS A 74 5.05 -7.55 7.07
C LYS A 74 5.63 -8.19 8.34
N GLY A 75 6.68 -9.00 8.21
CA GLY A 75 7.39 -9.64 9.31
C GLY A 75 7.08 -11.13 9.46
N TRP A 76 7.16 -11.61 10.69
CA TRP A 76 7.02 -13.03 11.03
C TRP A 76 5.68 -13.62 10.55
N PRO A 77 5.65 -14.88 10.06
CA PRO A 77 4.42 -15.51 9.59
C PRO A 77 3.27 -15.42 10.60
N ALA A 78 2.07 -15.11 10.11
CA ALA A 78 0.87 -15.06 10.95
C ALA A 78 0.46 -16.45 11.47
N ASP A 79 0.65 -17.49 10.64
CA ASP A 79 0.55 -18.90 11.04
C ASP A 79 1.95 -19.53 11.07
N GLU A 80 2.50 -19.71 12.27
CA GLU A 80 3.85 -20.27 12.45
C GLU A 80 3.97 -21.72 11.95
N LYS A 81 2.87 -22.45 11.78
CA LYS A 81 2.89 -23.84 11.27
C LYS A 81 3.51 -23.96 9.89
N THR A 82 3.54 -22.89 9.11
CA THR A 82 4.26 -22.86 7.84
C THR A 82 5.75 -23.20 7.99
N LEU A 83 6.33 -23.02 9.18
CA LEU A 83 7.74 -23.26 9.45
C LEU A 83 8.03 -24.73 9.77
N ASP A 84 7.02 -25.54 10.14
CA ASP A 84 7.20 -26.90 10.66
C ASP A 84 7.83 -27.88 9.65
N ASP A 85 7.58 -27.67 8.36
CA ASP A 85 8.07 -28.47 7.25
C ASP A 85 9.06 -27.70 6.34
N ALA A 86 9.54 -26.55 6.79
CA ALA A 86 10.49 -25.74 6.03
C ALA A 86 11.83 -26.48 5.86
N ALA A 87 12.29 -26.59 4.62
CA ALA A 87 13.65 -27.05 4.34
C ALA A 87 14.67 -25.93 4.54
N THR A 88 14.28 -24.67 4.31
CA THR A 88 15.06 -23.49 4.68
C THR A 88 14.14 -22.31 4.97
N ILE A 89 14.56 -21.48 5.91
CA ILE A 89 13.91 -20.21 6.26
C ILE A 89 14.85 -19.07 5.87
N VAL A 90 14.36 -18.14 5.07
CA VAL A 90 15.11 -16.96 4.60
C VAL A 90 14.49 -15.71 5.17
N MET A 91 15.27 -14.94 5.90
CA MET A 91 14.80 -13.72 6.54
C MET A 91 15.47 -12.50 5.90
N ILE A 92 14.65 -11.70 5.22
CA ILE A 92 15.00 -10.42 4.61
C ILE A 92 14.15 -9.38 5.33
N SER A 93 14.66 -8.85 6.43
CA SER A 93 13.90 -7.98 7.31
C SER A 93 14.80 -6.97 8.01
N ASP A 94 14.16 -6.07 8.72
CA ASP A 94 14.80 -5.37 9.81
C ASP A 94 15.33 -6.36 10.87
N GLY A 95 16.13 -5.77 11.74
CA GLY A 95 16.83 -6.34 12.87
C GLY A 95 16.91 -5.27 13.95
N GLY A 96 17.63 -5.53 15.04
CA GLY A 96 17.63 -4.63 16.19
C GLY A 96 19.02 -4.12 16.50
N ASP A 97 19.16 -2.82 16.75
CA ASP A 97 20.40 -2.21 17.25
C ASP A 97 20.19 -1.47 18.60
N ARG A 98 18.92 -1.25 18.99
CA ARG A 98 18.51 -0.54 20.21
C ARG A 98 17.54 -1.35 21.04
N ASN A 99 16.48 -1.84 20.41
CA ASN A 99 15.49 -2.71 21.03
C ASN A 99 15.52 -4.08 20.34
N ALA A 100 15.80 -5.14 21.10
CA ALA A 100 15.91 -6.48 20.53
C ALA A 100 14.62 -6.93 19.81
N THR A 101 13.45 -6.48 20.29
CA THR A 101 12.15 -6.85 19.70
C THR A 101 11.87 -6.22 18.34
N ASP A 102 12.69 -5.27 17.88
CA ASP A 102 12.65 -4.75 16.51
C ASP A 102 13.07 -5.85 15.51
N HIS A 103 13.92 -6.78 15.95
CA HIS A 103 14.28 -7.96 15.19
C HIS A 103 13.19 -9.04 15.32
N PRO A 104 12.61 -9.55 14.23
CA PRO A 104 11.46 -10.47 14.28
C PRO A 104 11.66 -11.73 15.15
N LEU A 105 12.90 -12.26 15.22
CA LEU A 105 13.25 -13.43 16.03
C LEU A 105 13.11 -13.22 17.54
N TYR A 106 13.27 -12.01 18.07
CA TYR A 106 13.32 -11.78 19.52
C TYR A 106 11.99 -11.31 20.11
N VAL A 107 10.89 -11.63 19.43
CA VAL A 107 9.52 -11.36 19.90
C VAL A 107 8.90 -12.67 20.40
N GLY A 108 8.47 -12.70 21.66
CA GLY A 108 7.84 -13.88 22.26
C GLY A 108 8.71 -15.14 22.15
N GLU A 109 8.10 -16.25 21.74
CA GLU A 109 8.75 -17.58 21.64
C GLU A 109 9.34 -17.88 20.25
N ARG A 110 9.46 -16.89 19.37
CA ARG A 110 9.88 -17.10 17.97
C ARG A 110 11.30 -17.63 17.84
N PHE A 111 12.21 -17.22 18.74
CA PHE A 111 13.56 -17.76 18.78
C PHE A 111 13.58 -19.26 19.10
N GLN A 112 12.72 -19.70 20.02
CA GLN A 112 12.53 -21.10 20.39
C GLN A 112 11.86 -21.88 19.25
N THR A 113 10.93 -21.26 18.51
CA THR A 113 10.37 -21.82 17.28
C THR A 113 11.47 -22.08 16.26
N LEU A 114 12.35 -21.11 16.00
CA LEU A 114 13.48 -21.31 15.09
C LEU A 114 14.46 -22.38 15.60
N GLU A 115 14.74 -22.41 16.91
CA GLU A 115 15.61 -23.45 17.50
C GLU A 115 15.08 -24.86 17.24
N ARG A 116 13.75 -25.08 17.34
CA ARG A 116 13.14 -26.37 16.97
C ARG A 116 13.40 -26.69 15.50
N GLN A 117 13.22 -25.74 14.59
CA GLN A 117 13.50 -25.95 13.17
C GLN A 117 14.98 -26.27 12.90
N MET A 118 15.90 -25.62 13.61
CA MET A 118 17.32 -25.92 13.48
C MET A 118 17.61 -27.36 13.91
N LYS A 119 17.03 -27.85 15.00
CA LYS A 119 17.14 -29.25 15.45
C LYS A 119 16.55 -30.26 14.47
N HIS A 120 15.56 -29.85 13.65
CA HIS A 120 15.02 -30.66 12.56
C HIS A 120 15.86 -30.64 11.26
N GLY A 121 16.98 -29.93 11.26
CA GLY A 121 17.87 -29.84 10.10
C GLY A 121 17.48 -28.76 9.09
N CYS A 122 16.51 -27.88 9.41
CA CYS A 122 16.12 -26.77 8.53
C CYS A 122 17.30 -25.83 8.28
N GLY A 123 17.48 -25.40 7.03
CA GLY A 123 18.42 -24.34 6.68
C GLY A 123 18.00 -22.97 7.21
N PHE A 124 18.95 -22.07 7.41
CA PHE A 124 18.63 -20.70 7.83
C PHE A 124 19.49 -19.65 7.11
N VAL A 125 18.84 -18.58 6.68
CA VAL A 125 19.48 -17.49 5.93
C VAL A 125 19.13 -16.13 6.53
N GLN A 126 20.14 -15.33 6.85
CA GLN A 126 19.98 -13.92 7.26
C GLN A 126 20.59 -12.96 6.24
N PHE A 127 19.81 -11.96 5.83
CA PHE A 127 20.19 -10.93 4.88
C PHE A 127 20.34 -9.56 5.52
N HIS A 128 21.42 -8.86 5.19
CA HIS A 128 21.63 -7.46 5.51
C HIS A 128 21.27 -7.16 6.97
N TRP A 129 20.27 -6.32 7.22
CA TRP A 129 19.88 -5.89 8.56
C TRP A 129 19.38 -7.03 9.46
N ALA A 130 18.86 -8.12 8.89
CA ALA A 130 18.51 -9.33 9.66
C ALA A 130 19.72 -10.04 10.29
N THR A 131 20.95 -9.63 9.95
CA THR A 131 22.18 -10.13 10.60
C THR A 131 22.49 -9.43 11.93
N PHE A 132 21.74 -8.39 12.33
CA PHE A 132 21.92 -7.72 13.62
C PHE A 132 21.36 -8.57 14.76
N ASN A 133 22.23 -9.17 15.56
CA ASN A 133 21.84 -10.06 16.65
C ASN A 133 22.53 -9.66 17.98
N PRO A 134 21.84 -9.75 19.13
CA PRO A 134 22.43 -9.43 20.42
C PRO A 134 23.50 -10.46 20.79
N SER A 135 24.51 -10.00 21.50
CA SER A 135 25.64 -10.82 21.93
C SER A 135 25.25 -12.02 22.80
N ARG A 136 24.11 -11.93 23.51
CA ARG A 136 23.59 -13.00 24.37
C ARG A 136 23.19 -14.29 23.63
N VAL A 137 23.02 -14.24 22.29
CA VAL A 137 22.68 -15.41 21.46
C VAL A 137 23.82 -15.81 20.52
N HIS A 138 25.04 -15.36 20.81
CA HIS A 138 26.23 -15.60 20.01
C HIS A 138 26.37 -17.07 19.59
N ASP A 139 26.28 -17.99 20.54
CA ASP A 139 26.49 -19.42 20.29
C ASP A 139 25.45 -20.00 19.35
N GLN A 140 24.17 -19.66 19.53
CA GLN A 140 23.09 -20.12 18.68
C GLN A 140 23.20 -19.56 17.26
N ILE A 141 23.34 -18.24 17.11
CA ILE A 141 23.36 -17.60 15.78
C ILE A 141 24.61 -18.00 14.99
N THR A 142 25.78 -18.11 15.64
CA THR A 142 26.99 -18.62 14.97
C THR A 142 26.87 -20.11 14.61
N GLU A 143 26.15 -20.93 15.38
CA GLU A 143 25.86 -22.30 14.95
C GLU A 143 24.89 -22.33 13.76
N TRP A 144 23.84 -21.51 13.76
CA TRP A 144 22.78 -21.57 12.76
C TRP A 144 23.14 -20.93 11.43
N VAL A 145 23.85 -19.78 11.46
CA VAL A 145 24.13 -18.93 10.29
C VAL A 145 25.62 -18.71 10.08
N GLY A 146 26.46 -18.99 11.08
CA GLY A 146 27.93 -18.90 10.99
C GLY A 146 28.51 -17.60 11.56
N GLY A 147 27.79 -16.48 11.47
CA GLY A 147 28.26 -15.17 11.92
C GLY A 147 27.16 -14.12 11.92
N TYR A 148 27.43 -12.94 12.48
CA TYR A 148 26.44 -11.87 12.63
C TYR A 148 27.07 -10.50 12.91
N PHE A 149 26.26 -9.44 12.82
CA PHE A 149 26.60 -8.07 13.23
C PHE A 149 26.34 -7.88 14.73
N ASP A 150 27.40 -7.56 15.49
CA ASP A 150 27.33 -7.35 16.93
C ASP A 150 27.20 -5.86 17.26
N TYR A 151 25.99 -5.48 17.70
CA TYR A 151 25.64 -4.11 18.06
C TYR A 151 25.79 -3.79 19.57
N GLU A 152 26.26 -4.73 20.40
CA GLU A 152 26.25 -4.56 21.87
C GLU A 152 27.64 -4.45 22.52
N LYS A 153 28.68 -5.03 21.91
CA LYS A 153 29.99 -5.25 22.57
C LYS A 153 31.16 -4.46 21.97
N GLY A 154 30.87 -3.33 21.35
CA GLY A 154 31.88 -2.43 20.81
C GLY A 154 32.29 -1.30 21.73
N THR A 155 33.36 -0.62 21.33
CA THR A 155 33.91 0.56 22.00
C THR A 155 33.44 1.88 21.37
N ALA A 156 32.71 1.82 20.25
CA ALA A 156 32.12 2.99 19.61
C ALA A 156 30.99 3.59 20.47
N ALA A 157 30.62 4.85 20.22
CA ALA A 157 29.59 5.56 20.99
C ALA A 157 28.21 4.86 20.94
N ASN A 158 27.89 4.21 19.81
CA ASN A 158 26.69 3.39 19.63
C ASN A 158 26.82 1.97 20.21
N LYS A 159 27.97 1.64 20.83
CA LYS A 159 28.33 0.32 21.37
C LYS A 159 28.47 -0.79 20.32
N TRP A 160 28.50 -0.45 19.03
CA TRP A 160 28.64 -1.46 17.99
C TRP A 160 30.07 -1.98 17.91
N PHE A 161 30.23 -3.29 18.00
CA PHE A 161 31.50 -3.96 17.71
C PHE A 161 31.72 -4.01 16.20
N SER A 162 30.69 -4.42 15.49
CA SER A 162 30.69 -4.43 14.03
C SER A 162 30.55 -3.02 13.46
N ALA A 163 30.97 -2.85 12.22
CA ALA A 163 30.98 -1.57 11.53
C ALA A 163 30.22 -1.68 10.20
N ILE A 164 29.67 -0.55 9.77
CA ILE A 164 28.82 -0.42 8.58
C ILE A 164 29.38 0.70 7.71
N SER A 165 29.35 0.54 6.38
CA SER A 165 29.64 1.63 5.45
C SER A 165 29.04 1.34 4.08
N THR A 166 28.82 2.38 3.28
CA THR A 166 28.42 2.27 1.88
C THR A 166 29.58 2.64 0.96
N TRP A 167 29.89 1.79 -0.02
CA TRP A 167 30.89 2.10 -1.05
C TRP A 167 30.66 1.32 -2.34
N ASP A 168 31.36 1.73 -3.40
CA ASP A 168 31.45 0.98 -4.64
C ASP A 168 32.51 -0.12 -4.48
N ALA A 169 32.03 -1.33 -4.20
CA ALA A 169 32.85 -2.47 -3.82
C ALA A 169 33.24 -3.32 -5.03
N ASN A 170 34.50 -3.76 -5.06
CA ASN A 170 34.91 -4.91 -5.86
C ASN A 170 34.80 -6.16 -4.98
N VAL A 171 33.80 -6.99 -5.24
CA VAL A 171 33.53 -8.22 -4.50
C VAL A 171 34.30 -9.37 -5.13
N THR A 172 35.13 -10.04 -4.34
CA THR A 172 35.88 -11.25 -4.73
C THR A 172 35.36 -12.48 -3.98
N LEU A 173 35.70 -13.68 -4.48
CA LEU A 173 35.25 -14.93 -3.89
C LEU A 173 36.22 -15.41 -2.81
N GLY A 174 35.72 -15.66 -1.61
CA GLY A 174 36.51 -16.21 -0.50
C GLY A 174 36.76 -17.71 -0.62
N ASN A 175 35.81 -18.44 -1.23
CA ASN A 175 35.91 -19.88 -1.50
C ASN A 175 35.15 -20.19 -2.79
N ALA A 176 35.87 -20.23 -3.91
CA ALA A 176 35.30 -20.44 -5.24
C ALA A 176 34.78 -21.88 -5.47
N GLU A 177 35.28 -22.85 -4.71
CA GLU A 177 34.87 -24.27 -4.82
C GLU A 177 33.55 -24.56 -4.08
N HIS A 178 33.14 -23.66 -3.18
CA HIS A 178 31.92 -23.85 -2.39
C HIS A 178 30.68 -23.87 -3.31
N PRO A 179 29.69 -24.76 -3.08
CA PRO A 179 28.47 -24.81 -3.90
C PRO A 179 27.75 -23.47 -4.08
N VAL A 180 27.76 -22.62 -3.04
CA VAL A 180 27.18 -21.27 -3.09
C VAL A 180 27.87 -20.35 -4.11
N ALA A 181 29.17 -20.58 -4.40
CA ALA A 181 29.95 -19.80 -5.36
C ALA A 181 29.89 -20.36 -6.79
N ARG A 182 29.18 -21.46 -7.05
CA ARG A 182 29.10 -22.09 -8.38
C ARG A 182 28.56 -21.12 -9.43
N GLY A 183 29.32 -20.97 -10.51
CA GLY A 183 29.01 -20.06 -11.62
C GLY A 183 29.08 -18.57 -11.28
N VAL A 184 29.54 -18.20 -10.08
CA VAL A 184 29.71 -16.81 -9.67
C VAL A 184 31.12 -16.34 -10.07
N LYS A 185 31.24 -15.10 -10.54
CA LYS A 185 32.52 -14.42 -10.80
C LYS A 185 32.65 -13.21 -9.87
N PRO A 186 33.87 -12.68 -9.64
CA PRO A 186 34.03 -11.37 -9.02
C PRO A 186 33.18 -10.31 -9.73
N PHE A 187 32.60 -9.39 -8.97
CA PHE A 187 31.66 -8.39 -9.48
C PHE A 187 31.81 -7.06 -8.75
N ALA A 188 31.29 -5.99 -9.36
CA ALA A 188 31.25 -4.67 -8.74
C ALA A 188 29.81 -4.37 -8.28
N ALA A 189 29.67 -3.83 -7.07
CA ALA A 189 28.38 -3.42 -6.55
C ALA A 189 28.53 -2.20 -5.65
N ARG A 190 27.61 -1.23 -5.81
CA ARG A 190 27.43 -0.20 -4.79
C ARG A 190 26.59 -0.81 -3.68
N GLU A 191 27.15 -0.94 -2.49
CA GLU A 191 26.46 -1.65 -1.41
C GLU A 191 26.80 -1.06 -0.04
N GLU A 192 25.85 -1.17 0.88
CA GLU A 192 26.08 -0.99 2.30
C GLU A 192 26.47 -2.33 2.92
N PHE A 193 27.78 -2.56 3.04
CA PHE A 193 28.32 -3.78 3.63
C PHE A 193 28.73 -3.54 5.08
N TYR A 194 28.66 -4.62 5.85
CA TYR A 194 29.14 -4.63 7.22
C TYR A 194 30.45 -5.42 7.33
N PHE A 195 31.32 -4.96 8.20
CA PHE A 195 32.63 -5.54 8.46
C PHE A 195 32.91 -5.56 9.96
N ASN A 196 33.99 -6.22 10.36
CA ASN A 196 34.26 -6.57 11.76
C ASN A 196 33.10 -7.38 12.39
N LEU A 197 32.67 -8.41 11.67
CA LEU A 197 31.58 -9.31 12.09
C LEU A 197 32.05 -10.30 13.17
N ARG A 198 31.10 -10.85 13.92
CA ARG A 198 31.36 -11.94 14.87
C ARG A 198 31.21 -13.29 14.19
N PHE A 199 32.21 -14.14 14.42
CA PHE A 199 32.22 -15.57 14.08
C PHE A 199 32.66 -16.34 15.32
N ARG A 200 32.45 -17.67 15.33
CA ARG A 200 33.03 -18.53 16.37
C ARG A 200 34.52 -18.70 16.13
N ASP A 201 35.32 -18.54 17.18
CA ASP A 201 36.78 -18.66 17.11
C ASP A 201 37.20 -20.06 16.63
N GLY A 202 37.99 -20.10 15.55
CA GLY A 202 38.55 -21.35 15.01
C GLY A 202 37.55 -22.30 14.36
N ASP A 203 36.32 -21.86 14.06
CA ASP A 203 35.30 -22.71 13.43
C ASP A 203 35.57 -22.87 11.93
N ASP A 204 36.24 -23.96 11.57
CA ASP A 204 36.63 -24.28 10.20
C ASP A 204 35.44 -24.60 9.27
N ARG A 205 34.23 -24.80 9.83
CA ARG A 205 33.00 -25.04 9.07
C ARG A 205 32.52 -23.78 8.36
N VAL A 206 32.86 -22.59 8.87
CA VAL A 206 32.48 -21.33 8.24
C VAL A 206 33.39 -21.08 7.03
N LYS A 207 32.79 -21.01 5.85
CA LYS A 207 33.48 -20.73 4.59
C LYS A 207 33.14 -19.31 4.12
N PRO A 208 34.13 -18.44 3.88
CA PRO A 208 33.88 -17.12 3.31
C PRO A 208 33.40 -17.27 1.86
N ILE A 209 32.34 -16.56 1.48
CA ILE A 209 31.77 -16.57 0.13
C ILE A 209 32.14 -15.27 -0.59
N TRP A 210 31.88 -14.12 0.04
CA TRP A 210 32.26 -12.82 -0.50
C TRP A 210 33.27 -12.11 0.39
N LEU A 211 34.28 -11.55 -0.27
CA LEU A 211 35.30 -10.70 0.31
C LEU A 211 35.27 -9.33 -0.38
N THR A 212 35.46 -8.28 0.40
CA THR A 212 35.65 -6.92 -0.13
C THR A 212 36.49 -6.10 0.84
N LYS A 213 37.11 -5.03 0.38
CA LYS A 213 37.92 -4.12 1.19
C LYS A 213 37.13 -2.85 1.52
N PRO A 214 36.67 -2.66 2.76
CA PRO A 214 36.01 -1.43 3.16
C PRO A 214 36.97 -0.23 3.07
N PRO A 215 36.45 0.99 2.82
CA PRO A 215 37.28 2.19 2.79
C PRO A 215 38.11 2.36 4.07
N GLY A 216 39.41 2.62 3.93
CA GLY A 216 40.34 2.81 5.04
C GLY A 216 40.83 1.52 5.73
N GLN A 217 40.32 0.34 5.34
CA GLN A 217 40.81 -0.94 5.85
C GLN A 217 42.00 -1.46 5.03
N GLN A 218 42.93 -2.13 5.70
CA GLN A 218 44.15 -2.65 5.06
C GLN A 218 43.96 -4.02 4.39
N LYS A 219 42.96 -4.78 4.84
CA LYS A 219 42.68 -6.16 4.40
C LYS A 219 41.25 -6.32 3.91
N ASP A 220 41.02 -7.40 3.19
CA ASP A 220 39.67 -7.79 2.79
C ASP A 220 38.90 -8.34 4.01
N HIS A 221 37.60 -8.11 4.02
CA HIS A 221 36.67 -8.55 5.05
C HIS A 221 35.61 -9.47 4.43
N VAL A 222 35.19 -10.46 5.22
CA VAL A 222 34.08 -11.36 4.88
C VAL A 222 32.77 -10.59 4.99
N VAL A 223 32.01 -10.56 3.89
CA VAL A 223 30.69 -9.90 3.80
C VAL A 223 29.57 -10.86 3.37
N ALA A 224 29.93 -12.10 3.00
CA ALA A 224 29.01 -13.23 2.92
C ALA A 224 29.74 -14.51 3.30
N TRP A 225 29.04 -15.44 3.95
CA TRP A 225 29.61 -16.68 4.46
C TRP A 225 28.57 -17.80 4.46
N ALA A 226 29.06 -19.04 4.46
CA ALA A 226 28.25 -20.24 4.57
C ALA A 226 28.79 -21.12 5.70
N VAL A 227 27.92 -21.86 6.39
CA VAL A 227 28.30 -22.84 7.40
C VAL A 227 27.50 -24.13 7.19
N GLU A 228 28.18 -25.27 7.23
CA GLU A 228 27.53 -26.57 7.34
C GLU A 228 27.66 -27.05 8.79
N ARG A 229 26.52 -27.25 9.45
CA ARG A 229 26.41 -27.69 10.83
C ARG A 229 26.79 -29.16 10.94
N LYS A 230 27.18 -29.60 12.14
CA LYS A 230 27.58 -31.00 12.37
C LYS A 230 26.44 -32.00 12.15
N ASP A 231 25.20 -31.53 12.30
CA ASP A 231 23.98 -32.30 12.05
C ASP A 231 23.58 -32.32 10.55
N GLY A 232 24.38 -31.71 9.68
CA GLY A 232 24.11 -31.61 8.23
C GLY A 232 23.20 -30.43 7.84
N GLY A 233 22.65 -29.69 8.81
CA GLY A 233 21.93 -28.46 8.53
C GLY A 233 22.85 -27.36 7.98
N ARG A 234 22.30 -26.38 7.26
CA ARG A 234 23.11 -25.40 6.51
C ARG A 234 22.67 -23.96 6.78
N GLY A 235 23.65 -23.08 6.97
CA GLY A 235 23.45 -21.67 7.24
C GLY A 235 24.14 -20.78 6.22
N PHE A 236 23.53 -19.64 5.88
CA PHE A 236 24.16 -18.62 5.06
C PHE A 236 23.84 -17.22 5.59
N GLY A 237 24.85 -16.36 5.68
CA GLY A 237 24.67 -14.96 6.04
C GLY A 237 25.35 -14.05 5.02
N THR A 238 24.72 -12.91 4.75
CA THR A 238 25.36 -11.83 3.98
C THR A 238 24.97 -10.47 4.50
N THR A 239 25.91 -9.54 4.44
CA THR A 239 25.67 -8.12 4.76
C THR A 239 25.20 -7.33 3.55
N GLY A 240 25.15 -7.93 2.35
CA GLY A 240 24.60 -7.29 1.16
C GLY A 240 23.07 -7.36 1.10
N GLY A 241 22.47 -6.53 0.24
CA GLY A 241 21.01 -6.43 0.06
C GLY A 241 20.41 -5.08 0.45
N HIS A 242 21.22 -4.03 0.65
CA HIS A 242 20.68 -2.69 0.96
C HIS A 242 19.98 -2.10 -0.24
N PHE A 243 20.68 -2.02 -1.38
CA PHE A 243 20.16 -1.41 -2.61
C PHE A 243 19.50 -2.45 -3.51
N PHE A 244 18.22 -2.25 -3.81
CA PHE A 244 17.44 -3.15 -4.67
C PHE A 244 18.01 -3.29 -6.08
N GLN A 245 18.75 -2.30 -6.57
CA GLN A 245 19.40 -2.35 -7.88
C GLN A 245 20.41 -3.50 -8.00
N ASN A 246 21.03 -3.96 -6.90
CA ASN A 246 22.04 -5.02 -6.94
C ASN A 246 21.47 -6.37 -7.42
N TRP A 247 20.15 -6.56 -7.41
CA TRP A 247 19.52 -7.74 -7.99
C TRP A 247 19.70 -7.85 -9.52
N TRP A 248 20.04 -6.77 -10.22
CA TRP A 248 20.37 -6.81 -11.64
C TRP A 248 21.79 -7.32 -11.92
N ASP A 249 22.69 -7.34 -10.94
CA ASP A 249 23.97 -8.02 -11.11
C ASP A 249 23.78 -9.55 -11.03
N ASP A 250 24.16 -10.22 -12.11
CA ASP A 250 24.02 -11.68 -12.24
C ASP A 250 24.76 -12.44 -11.14
N ASN A 251 25.92 -11.97 -10.69
CA ASN A 251 26.75 -12.66 -9.71
C ASN A 251 26.21 -12.45 -8.29
N PHE A 252 25.76 -11.24 -7.97
CA PHE A 252 25.04 -10.95 -6.73
C PHE A 252 23.83 -11.86 -6.60
N ARG A 253 22.92 -11.80 -7.59
CA ARG A 253 21.68 -12.57 -7.63
C ARG A 253 21.93 -14.08 -7.61
N ARG A 254 22.87 -14.59 -8.43
CA ARG A 254 23.19 -16.02 -8.50
C ARG A 254 23.74 -16.56 -7.18
N THR A 255 24.60 -15.81 -6.49
CA THR A 255 25.11 -16.25 -5.17
C THR A 255 23.96 -16.44 -4.20
N ILE A 256 23.02 -15.49 -4.15
CA ILE A 256 21.87 -15.57 -3.25
C ILE A 256 20.99 -16.77 -3.59
N LEU A 257 20.64 -16.96 -4.87
CA LEU A 257 19.84 -18.11 -5.28
C LEU A 257 20.54 -19.44 -4.98
N ASN A 258 21.85 -19.52 -5.22
CA ASN A 258 22.65 -20.68 -4.85
C ASN A 258 22.59 -20.95 -3.33
N ALA A 259 22.72 -19.91 -2.50
CA ALA A 259 22.65 -20.01 -1.05
C ALA A 259 21.29 -20.53 -0.55
N ILE A 260 20.20 -20.00 -1.09
CA ILE A 260 18.84 -20.43 -0.70
C ILE A 260 18.63 -21.91 -1.07
N VAL A 261 18.99 -22.30 -2.29
CA VAL A 261 18.84 -23.69 -2.76
C VAL A 261 19.76 -24.64 -1.98
N TRP A 262 21.01 -24.24 -1.74
CA TRP A 262 21.97 -25.03 -0.97
C TRP A 262 21.54 -25.23 0.48
N THR A 263 21.04 -24.18 1.15
CA THR A 263 20.53 -24.28 2.53
C THR A 263 19.27 -25.13 2.63
N ALA A 264 18.44 -25.19 1.57
CA ALA A 264 17.31 -26.11 1.47
C ALA A 264 17.70 -27.59 1.25
N GLY A 265 19.00 -27.90 1.16
CA GLY A 265 19.49 -29.24 0.91
C GLY A 265 19.43 -29.68 -0.56
N VAL A 266 19.17 -28.75 -1.49
CA VAL A 266 19.10 -29.04 -2.93
C VAL A 266 20.47 -28.79 -3.57
N GLU A 267 20.84 -29.64 -4.53
CA GLU A 267 22.10 -29.48 -5.25
C GLU A 267 22.11 -28.22 -6.13
N VAL A 268 23.12 -27.37 -5.94
CA VAL A 268 23.38 -26.22 -6.80
C VAL A 268 24.08 -26.70 -8.08
N PRO A 269 23.56 -26.44 -9.29
CA PRO A 269 24.23 -26.84 -10.53
C PRO A 269 25.65 -26.29 -10.65
N ALA A 270 26.52 -26.94 -11.42
CA ALA A 270 27.91 -26.48 -11.63
C ALA A 270 28.00 -25.03 -12.15
N GLY A 271 27.05 -24.61 -12.99
CA GLY A 271 26.93 -23.24 -13.49
C GLY A 271 26.16 -22.27 -12.57
N GLY A 272 25.74 -22.71 -11.39
CA GLY A 272 24.84 -22.00 -10.50
C GLY A 272 23.37 -22.05 -10.92
N ILE A 273 22.50 -21.45 -10.12
CA ILE A 273 21.07 -21.31 -10.42
C ILE A 273 20.89 -20.35 -11.60
N VAL A 274 20.18 -20.82 -12.63
CA VAL A 274 19.87 -20.03 -13.82
C VAL A 274 18.78 -19.02 -13.47
N SER A 275 19.08 -17.74 -13.64
CA SER A 275 18.10 -16.66 -13.51
C SER A 275 18.41 -15.57 -14.54
N THR A 276 17.41 -15.21 -15.35
CA THR A 276 17.55 -14.17 -16.37
C THR A 276 16.73 -12.96 -15.94
N MET A 277 17.41 -11.82 -15.85
CA MET A 277 16.78 -10.52 -15.63
C MET A 277 17.09 -9.66 -16.86
N GLU A 278 16.04 -9.24 -17.55
CA GLU A 278 16.14 -8.17 -18.53
C GLU A 278 16.21 -6.80 -17.82
N GLU A 279 16.49 -5.73 -18.57
CA GLU A 279 16.42 -4.35 -18.06
C GLU A 279 15.08 -4.07 -17.34
N PRO A 280 15.08 -3.22 -16.29
CA PRO A 280 13.85 -2.85 -15.60
C PRO A 280 12.77 -2.35 -16.57
N ILE A 281 11.52 -2.72 -16.33
CA ILE A 281 10.35 -2.27 -17.09
C ILE A 281 10.05 -0.84 -16.64
N ARG A 282 10.36 0.15 -17.47
CA ARG A 282 10.10 1.56 -17.14
C ARG A 282 8.70 1.95 -17.53
N VAL A 283 7.90 2.35 -16.55
CA VAL A 283 6.51 2.75 -16.74
C VAL A 283 6.34 4.21 -16.35
N LEU A 284 5.74 5.00 -17.23
CA LEU A 284 5.34 6.38 -16.92
C LEU A 284 3.82 6.44 -16.71
N ILE A 285 3.39 6.83 -15.51
CA ILE A 285 2.00 7.22 -15.27
C ILE A 285 1.81 8.67 -15.72
N VAL A 286 0.88 8.90 -16.64
CA VAL A 286 0.46 10.23 -17.08
C VAL A 286 -0.83 10.57 -16.35
N THR A 287 -0.76 11.59 -15.48
CA THR A 287 -1.87 12.04 -14.62
C THR A 287 -1.88 13.56 -14.48
N GLY A 288 -2.53 14.11 -13.45
CA GLY A 288 -2.48 15.53 -13.11
C GLY A 288 -3.83 16.24 -13.10
N HIS A 289 -4.83 15.69 -13.80
CA HIS A 289 -6.18 16.25 -13.84
C HIS A 289 -7.23 15.19 -14.17
N ASN A 290 -8.44 15.35 -13.63
CA ASN A 290 -9.56 14.45 -13.89
C ASN A 290 -10.91 15.13 -13.54
N HIS A 291 -12.02 14.45 -13.79
CA HIS A 291 -13.35 14.86 -13.30
C HIS A 291 -13.36 14.92 -11.76
N PRO A 292 -14.10 15.86 -11.13
CA PRO A 292 -14.09 16.04 -9.67
C PRO A 292 -14.46 14.80 -8.84
N ALA A 293 -15.24 13.87 -9.39
CA ALA A 293 -15.57 12.59 -8.74
C ALA A 293 -14.41 11.57 -8.72
N HIS A 294 -13.36 11.78 -9.53
CA HIS A 294 -12.21 10.90 -9.62
C HIS A 294 -10.99 11.56 -8.96
N ASP A 295 -10.67 11.14 -7.74
CA ASP A 295 -9.46 11.60 -7.04
C ASP A 295 -8.21 10.95 -7.68
N TRP A 296 -7.72 11.58 -8.75
CA TRP A 296 -6.59 11.09 -9.52
C TRP A 296 -5.31 10.97 -8.69
N ARG A 297 -5.17 11.73 -7.60
CA ARG A 297 -3.99 11.64 -6.73
C ARG A 297 -4.03 10.36 -5.93
N LYS A 298 -5.20 10.01 -5.37
CA LYS A 298 -5.37 8.73 -4.66
C LYS A 298 -5.25 7.53 -5.61
N THR A 299 -5.84 7.59 -6.80
CA THR A 299 -5.71 6.49 -7.76
C THR A 299 -4.27 6.35 -8.28
N THR A 300 -3.55 7.46 -8.50
CA THR A 300 -2.11 7.43 -8.83
C THR A 300 -1.28 6.84 -7.70
N ALA A 301 -1.55 7.26 -6.46
CA ALA A 301 -0.89 6.73 -5.27
C ALA A 301 -1.14 5.23 -5.07
N ALA A 302 -2.27 4.69 -5.55
CA ALA A 302 -2.55 3.26 -5.58
C ALA A 302 -1.90 2.54 -6.77
N LEU A 303 -1.87 3.15 -7.96
CA LEU A 303 -1.29 2.57 -9.17
C LEU A 303 0.21 2.30 -9.01
N ILE A 304 0.97 3.21 -8.40
CA ILE A 304 2.42 3.08 -8.21
C ILE A 304 2.77 1.73 -7.52
N PRO A 305 2.31 1.44 -6.29
CA PRO A 305 2.62 0.16 -5.65
C PRO A 305 1.98 -1.03 -6.35
N VAL A 306 0.79 -0.91 -6.94
CA VAL A 306 0.15 -2.00 -7.70
C VAL A 306 1.01 -2.45 -8.88
N LEU A 307 1.64 -1.51 -9.57
CA LEU A 307 2.54 -1.78 -10.69
C LEU A 307 3.90 -2.30 -10.19
N GLU A 308 4.51 -1.64 -9.19
CA GLU A 308 5.81 -2.03 -8.61
C GLU A 308 5.74 -3.32 -7.76
N GLN A 309 4.55 -3.89 -7.56
CA GLN A 309 4.40 -5.28 -7.09
C GLN A 309 5.04 -6.27 -8.06
N ASP A 310 5.12 -5.98 -9.36
CA ASP A 310 6.10 -6.65 -10.20
C ASP A 310 7.46 -5.99 -9.91
N PRO A 311 8.42 -6.71 -9.29
CA PRO A 311 9.69 -6.14 -8.85
C PRO A 311 10.55 -5.64 -10.02
N ARG A 312 10.21 -6.02 -11.26
CA ARG A 312 10.88 -5.57 -12.47
C ARG A 312 10.36 -4.21 -12.93
N VAL A 313 9.18 -3.77 -12.46
CA VAL A 313 8.54 -2.52 -12.88
C VAL A 313 9.03 -1.35 -12.04
N TRP A 314 9.49 -0.31 -12.72
CA TRP A 314 9.95 0.94 -12.14
C TRP A 314 9.03 2.07 -12.63
N VAL A 315 8.34 2.70 -11.69
CA VAL A 315 7.32 3.70 -12.01
C VAL A 315 7.87 5.12 -11.82
N GLU A 316 7.68 5.92 -12.86
CA GLU A 316 7.74 7.38 -12.82
C GLU A 316 6.35 7.96 -13.05
N VAL A 317 6.14 9.21 -12.64
CA VAL A 317 4.86 9.91 -12.77
C VAL A 317 5.10 11.29 -13.36
N THR A 318 4.28 11.67 -14.33
CA THR A 318 4.11 13.07 -14.71
C THR A 318 2.68 13.54 -14.44
N GLU A 319 2.56 14.75 -13.89
CA GLU A 319 1.29 15.48 -13.74
C GLU A 319 1.03 16.44 -14.91
N ASN A 320 1.96 16.50 -15.87
CA ASN A 320 1.85 17.35 -17.05
C ASN A 320 1.76 16.49 -18.32
N PRO A 321 0.57 16.33 -18.92
CA PRO A 321 0.40 15.49 -20.10
C PRO A 321 1.17 16.04 -21.34
N GLU A 322 1.60 17.30 -21.33
CA GLU A 322 2.44 17.88 -22.38
C GLU A 322 3.86 17.28 -22.43
N ASP A 323 4.32 16.64 -21.34
CA ASP A 323 5.63 15.97 -21.30
C ASP A 323 5.71 14.81 -22.32
N LEU A 324 4.57 14.32 -22.84
CA LEU A 324 4.52 13.37 -23.95
C LEU A 324 5.24 13.87 -25.20
N ALA A 325 5.39 15.19 -25.38
CA ALA A 325 6.13 15.77 -26.50
C ALA A 325 7.64 15.45 -26.48
N THR A 326 8.21 15.26 -25.28
CA THR A 326 9.66 15.11 -25.06
C THR A 326 10.01 13.93 -24.15
N MET A 327 9.07 13.01 -23.96
CA MET A 327 9.21 11.90 -23.03
C MET A 327 10.47 11.06 -23.32
N LYS A 328 11.13 10.65 -22.23
CA LYS A 328 12.27 9.74 -22.27
C LYS A 328 11.82 8.36 -22.74
N ARG A 329 12.78 7.43 -22.87
CA ARG A 329 12.48 6.04 -23.20
C ARG A 329 11.73 5.36 -22.02
N TYR A 330 10.49 4.99 -22.25
CA TYR A 330 9.68 4.11 -21.39
C TYR A 330 9.26 2.87 -22.18
N ASP A 331 8.94 1.78 -21.48
CA ASP A 331 8.44 0.55 -22.10
C ASP A 331 6.90 0.53 -22.14
N ALA A 332 6.24 1.20 -21.18
CA ALA A 332 4.81 1.44 -21.20
C ALA A 332 4.39 2.78 -20.59
N LEU A 333 3.25 3.29 -21.03
CA LEU A 333 2.52 4.42 -20.45
C LEU A 333 1.26 3.90 -19.76
N VAL A 334 0.93 4.49 -18.60
CA VAL A 334 -0.36 4.29 -17.93
C VAL A 334 -1.09 5.64 -17.90
N LEU A 335 -2.18 5.74 -18.65
CA LEU A 335 -3.00 6.95 -18.71
C LEU A 335 -4.02 6.93 -17.57
N ASN A 336 -3.80 7.79 -16.57
CA ASN A 336 -4.70 8.09 -15.45
C ASN A 336 -5.02 9.60 -15.44
N TYR A 337 -5.50 10.10 -16.58
CA TYR A 337 -5.72 11.51 -16.85
C TYR A 337 -7.01 11.71 -17.65
N SER A 338 -7.76 12.77 -17.32
CA SER A 338 -8.84 13.27 -18.16
C SER A 338 -8.75 14.78 -18.32
N SER A 339 -8.89 15.27 -19.55
CA SER A 339 -8.89 16.70 -19.88
C SER A 339 -10.18 17.42 -19.50
N TRP A 340 -10.94 16.93 -18.51
CA TRP A 340 -12.32 17.29 -18.17
C TRP A 340 -12.75 18.73 -18.56
N ASP A 341 -12.14 19.72 -17.93
CA ASP A 341 -12.33 21.15 -18.18
C ASP A 341 -11.03 21.83 -18.65
N ARG A 342 -10.01 21.05 -19.01
CA ARG A 342 -8.69 21.54 -19.44
C ARG A 342 -8.59 21.56 -20.97
N PRO A 343 -7.69 22.37 -21.54
CA PRO A 343 -7.34 22.27 -22.94
C PRO A 343 -6.89 20.86 -23.32
N GLY A 344 -7.00 20.53 -24.60
CA GLY A 344 -6.45 19.30 -25.15
C GLY A 344 -4.93 19.32 -25.22
N LEU A 345 -4.37 18.18 -25.60
CA LEU A 345 -2.93 18.08 -25.86
C LEU A 345 -2.49 19.03 -26.98
N SER A 346 -1.30 19.58 -26.86
CA SER A 346 -0.62 20.21 -28.00
C SER A 346 -0.35 19.19 -29.12
N ASP A 347 -0.16 19.69 -30.35
CA ASP A 347 0.17 18.82 -31.48
C ASP A 347 1.52 18.10 -31.29
N ALA A 348 2.45 18.71 -30.55
CA ALA A 348 3.71 18.08 -30.18
C ALA A 348 3.48 16.88 -29.24
N ALA A 349 2.62 17.01 -28.23
CA ALA A 349 2.29 15.91 -27.33
C ALA A 349 1.49 14.80 -28.03
N LYS A 350 0.55 15.15 -28.91
CA LYS A 350 -0.15 14.19 -29.78
C LYS A 350 0.83 13.41 -30.67
N ALA A 351 1.77 14.10 -31.30
CA ALA A 351 2.79 13.48 -32.14
C ALA A 351 3.74 12.58 -31.33
N GLY A 352 4.13 13.00 -30.13
CA GLY A 352 4.93 12.21 -29.21
C GLY A 352 4.25 10.90 -28.82
N LEU A 353 2.97 10.95 -28.41
CA LEU A 353 2.21 9.74 -28.08
C LEU A 353 2.06 8.81 -29.31
N LYS A 354 1.70 9.35 -30.47
CA LYS A 354 1.59 8.55 -31.72
C LYS A 354 2.93 7.86 -32.04
N LYS A 355 4.04 8.60 -31.98
CA LYS A 355 5.38 8.04 -32.22
C LYS A 355 5.73 6.92 -31.25
N PHE A 356 5.42 7.07 -29.96
CA PHE A 356 5.66 6.03 -28.97
C PHE A 356 4.89 4.74 -29.28
N LEU A 357 3.63 4.85 -29.73
CA LEU A 357 2.85 3.69 -30.15
C LEU A 357 3.43 3.03 -31.42
N ASP A 358 3.88 3.83 -32.40
CA ASP A 358 4.49 3.35 -33.64
C ASP A 358 5.86 2.68 -33.45
N ASP A 359 6.59 3.09 -32.41
CA ASP A 359 7.84 2.47 -31.98
C ASP A 359 7.61 1.19 -31.16
N GLY A 360 6.36 0.89 -30.78
CA GLY A 360 5.97 -0.33 -30.08
C GLY A 360 5.91 -0.22 -28.56
N GLY A 361 5.93 1.01 -28.02
CA GLY A 361 5.72 1.25 -26.59
C GLY A 361 4.31 0.86 -26.15
N GLY A 362 4.17 0.27 -24.96
CA GLY A 362 2.90 -0.21 -24.42
C GLY A 362 2.00 0.90 -23.90
N LEU A 363 0.68 0.77 -24.04
CA LEU A 363 -0.27 1.72 -23.46
C LEU A 363 -1.30 1.01 -22.59
N SER A 364 -1.51 1.53 -21.38
CA SER A 364 -2.58 1.10 -20.49
C SER A 364 -3.51 2.28 -20.17
N ILE A 365 -4.81 2.11 -20.38
CA ILE A 365 -5.82 3.18 -20.22
C ILE A 365 -6.71 2.85 -19.02
N MET A 366 -6.73 3.73 -18.02
CA MET A 366 -7.41 3.50 -16.74
C MET A 366 -8.73 4.27 -16.65
N HIS A 367 -9.83 3.53 -16.41
CA HIS A 367 -11.12 4.08 -16.02
C HIS A 367 -11.55 5.27 -16.92
N PHE A 368 -11.75 6.44 -16.31
CA PHE A 368 -12.23 7.66 -16.97
C PHE A 368 -11.26 8.29 -17.97
N ALA A 369 -10.01 7.81 -18.02
CA ALA A 369 -9.05 8.26 -19.04
C ALA A 369 -9.51 7.92 -20.46
N ASN A 370 -10.38 6.92 -20.61
CA ASN A 370 -10.95 6.56 -21.91
C ASN A 370 -11.85 7.66 -22.52
N GLY A 371 -12.39 8.57 -21.70
CA GLY A 371 -13.24 9.68 -22.11
C GLY A 371 -12.49 11.00 -22.29
N SER A 372 -11.16 11.00 -22.17
CA SER A 372 -10.32 12.19 -22.35
C SER A 372 -10.26 12.64 -23.81
N TRP A 373 -10.00 13.92 -24.03
CA TRP A 373 -9.78 14.53 -25.36
C TRP A 373 -10.90 14.28 -26.37
N THR A 374 -12.15 14.45 -25.93
CA THR A 374 -13.34 14.34 -26.79
C THR A 374 -14.10 15.66 -26.86
N ASP A 375 -14.77 15.90 -27.98
CA ASP A 375 -15.69 17.02 -28.23
C ASP A 375 -16.92 17.04 -27.30
N THR A 376 -17.13 15.98 -26.53
CA THR A 376 -18.24 15.84 -25.58
C THR A 376 -17.91 16.38 -24.19
N LEU A 377 -16.63 16.67 -23.91
CA LEU A 377 -16.19 17.30 -22.67
C LEU A 377 -16.67 18.76 -22.54
N PRO A 378 -16.76 19.30 -21.31
CA PRO A 378 -17.01 20.72 -21.07
C PRO A 378 -16.13 21.66 -21.91
N ASN A 379 -14.83 21.36 -22.02
CA ASN A 379 -13.93 22.09 -22.90
C ASN A 379 -13.84 21.43 -24.28
N LYS A 380 -14.53 22.01 -25.27
CA LYS A 380 -14.59 21.48 -26.64
C LYS A 380 -13.27 21.61 -27.41
N GLU A 381 -12.39 22.51 -27.00
CA GLU A 381 -11.05 22.66 -27.59
C GLU A 381 -10.13 21.49 -27.23
N ALA A 382 -10.58 20.60 -26.35
CA ALA A 382 -9.85 19.40 -26.00
C ALA A 382 -9.92 18.27 -27.04
N ASP A 383 -10.73 18.41 -28.09
CA ASP A 383 -11.03 17.31 -29.01
C ASP A 383 -9.79 16.77 -29.74
N TRP A 384 -9.65 15.45 -29.72
CA TRP A 384 -8.69 14.71 -30.54
C TRP A 384 -9.37 13.49 -31.20
N PRO A 385 -9.88 13.65 -32.44
CA PRO A 385 -10.54 12.59 -33.21
C PRO A 385 -9.81 11.25 -33.27
N GLU A 386 -8.50 11.26 -33.49
CA GLU A 386 -7.73 10.03 -33.63
C GLU A 386 -7.58 9.27 -32.31
N PHE A 387 -7.64 9.96 -31.16
CA PHE A 387 -7.64 9.28 -29.87
C PHE A 387 -8.83 8.32 -29.75
N ARG A 388 -10.05 8.78 -30.05
CA ARG A 388 -11.27 7.95 -29.97
C ARG A 388 -11.51 7.03 -31.17
N THR A 389 -10.92 7.32 -32.33
CA THR A 389 -11.16 6.53 -33.55
C THR A 389 -10.06 5.52 -33.86
N GLN A 390 -8.84 5.72 -33.36
CA GLN A 390 -7.68 4.89 -33.71
C GLN A 390 -6.98 4.28 -32.49
N ILE A 391 -6.99 4.95 -31.33
CA ILE A 391 -6.21 4.52 -30.15
C ILE A 391 -7.10 3.81 -29.12
N VAL A 392 -8.16 4.47 -28.66
CA VAL A 392 -9.05 3.96 -27.61
C VAL A 392 -10.23 3.24 -28.26
N ARG A 393 -10.50 1.99 -27.85
CA ARG A 393 -11.57 1.20 -28.47
C ARG A 393 -12.95 1.47 -27.88
N ARG A 394 -13.04 1.80 -26.59
CA ARG A 394 -14.30 2.28 -25.99
C ARG A 394 -14.08 3.54 -25.20
N ILE A 395 -14.91 4.55 -25.43
CA ILE A 395 -14.84 5.82 -24.72
C ILE A 395 -16.09 6.00 -23.85
N TRP A 396 -15.92 6.76 -22.78
CA TRP A 396 -17.04 7.41 -22.12
C TRP A 396 -17.48 8.62 -22.94
N ASP A 397 -18.70 8.58 -23.48
CA ASP A 397 -19.32 9.73 -24.15
C ASP A 397 -20.11 10.54 -23.12
N HIS A 398 -19.72 11.81 -22.95
CA HIS A 398 -20.26 12.70 -21.91
C HIS A 398 -21.63 13.29 -22.26
N LYS A 399 -22.17 13.01 -23.46
CA LYS A 399 -23.54 13.41 -23.82
C LYS A 399 -24.55 12.61 -22.99
N PRO A 400 -25.59 13.28 -22.44
CA PRO A 400 -26.59 12.62 -21.62
C PRO A 400 -27.17 11.36 -22.27
N GLY A 401 -27.08 10.24 -21.55
CA GLY A 401 -27.70 8.98 -21.94
C GLY A 401 -26.92 8.12 -22.95
N LEU A 402 -25.77 8.57 -23.46
CA LEU A 402 -24.96 7.75 -24.37
C LEU A 402 -24.05 6.77 -23.65
N SER A 403 -23.40 7.20 -22.56
CA SER A 403 -22.70 6.31 -21.62
C SER A 403 -23.40 6.35 -20.25
N GLY A 404 -23.19 5.32 -19.44
CA GLY A 404 -23.68 5.30 -18.07
C GLY A 404 -22.97 4.25 -17.23
N HIS A 405 -23.28 4.23 -15.95
CA HIS A 405 -22.69 3.28 -15.01
C HIS A 405 -23.70 2.85 -13.95
N ASP A 406 -23.48 1.68 -13.34
CA ASP A 406 -24.11 1.35 -12.06
C ASP A 406 -23.52 2.21 -10.95
N ALA A 407 -24.28 2.48 -9.89
CA ALA A 407 -23.77 3.21 -8.73
C ALA A 407 -22.53 2.52 -8.13
N PHE A 408 -21.56 3.33 -7.66
CA PHE A 408 -20.36 2.84 -7.00
C PHE A 408 -20.70 1.87 -5.85
N GLY A 409 -20.06 0.72 -5.83
CA GLY A 409 -20.20 -0.26 -4.76
C GLY A 409 -19.64 -1.62 -5.14
N LYS A 410 -20.00 -2.64 -4.34
CA LYS A 410 -19.53 -4.01 -4.55
C LYS A 410 -19.88 -4.54 -5.94
N LEU A 411 -18.86 -5.08 -6.60
CA LEU A 411 -18.88 -5.62 -7.94
C LEU A 411 -18.13 -6.96 -7.99
N GLN A 412 -18.80 -8.00 -8.48
CA GLN A 412 -18.16 -9.28 -8.80
C GLN A 412 -17.64 -9.23 -10.23
N VAL A 413 -16.34 -9.45 -10.41
CA VAL A 413 -15.66 -9.44 -11.71
C VAL A 413 -15.32 -10.87 -12.11
N ASP A 414 -15.84 -11.29 -13.25
CA ASP A 414 -15.70 -12.66 -13.76
C ASP A 414 -14.91 -12.70 -15.07
N LEU A 415 -14.13 -13.77 -15.25
CA LEU A 415 -13.41 -14.02 -16.50
C LEU A 415 -14.36 -14.48 -17.60
N THR A 416 -14.18 -13.95 -18.81
CA THR A 416 -14.85 -14.50 -19.99
C THR A 416 -14.12 -15.75 -20.48
N ALA A 417 -14.77 -16.52 -21.36
CA ALA A 417 -14.14 -17.67 -22.02
C ALA A 417 -12.90 -17.28 -22.86
N ALA A 418 -12.88 -16.07 -23.43
CA ALA A 418 -11.71 -15.53 -24.13
C ALA A 418 -10.65 -15.05 -23.13
N GLY A 419 -11.07 -14.40 -22.05
CA GLY A 419 -10.22 -13.98 -20.94
C GLY A 419 -9.45 -15.13 -20.30
N ALA A 420 -10.11 -16.28 -20.08
CA ALA A 420 -9.45 -17.46 -19.51
C ALA A 420 -8.25 -17.97 -20.33
N LYS A 421 -8.16 -17.61 -21.63
CA LYS A 421 -7.06 -18.01 -22.53
C LYS A 421 -6.04 -16.90 -22.79
N HIS A 422 -6.37 -15.66 -22.46
CA HIS A 422 -5.51 -14.52 -22.77
C HIS A 422 -4.36 -14.42 -21.76
N PRO A 423 -3.11 -14.11 -22.17
CA PRO A 423 -1.96 -14.05 -21.25
C PRO A 423 -2.17 -13.14 -20.03
N VAL A 424 -2.81 -11.98 -20.22
CA VAL A 424 -3.11 -11.03 -19.13
C VAL A 424 -3.94 -11.65 -18.00
N THR A 425 -4.85 -12.57 -18.32
CA THR A 425 -5.79 -13.16 -17.36
C THR A 425 -5.58 -14.66 -17.17
N ALA A 426 -4.57 -15.25 -17.80
CA ALA A 426 -4.22 -16.66 -17.65
C ALA A 426 -3.87 -16.97 -16.18
N GLY A 427 -4.63 -17.88 -15.56
CA GLY A 427 -4.47 -18.24 -14.15
C GLY A 427 -4.92 -17.17 -13.15
N LEU A 428 -5.55 -16.07 -13.60
CA LEU A 428 -6.21 -15.11 -12.71
C LEU A 428 -7.58 -15.68 -12.30
N ALA A 429 -7.92 -15.58 -11.02
CA ALA A 429 -9.24 -15.94 -10.51
C ALA A 429 -10.24 -14.77 -10.67
N SER A 430 -11.54 -15.08 -10.68
CA SER A 430 -12.57 -14.04 -10.46
C SER A 430 -12.35 -13.35 -9.11
N PHE A 431 -12.75 -12.09 -9.00
CA PHE A 431 -12.51 -11.28 -7.82
C PHE A 431 -13.61 -10.27 -7.56
N GLU A 432 -13.76 -9.87 -6.30
CA GLU A 432 -14.63 -8.77 -5.92
C GLU A 432 -13.86 -7.45 -5.87
N THR A 433 -14.52 -6.37 -6.27
CA THR A 433 -14.04 -5.00 -6.12
C THR A 433 -15.15 -4.06 -5.66
N ASP A 434 -14.78 -2.83 -5.28
CA ASP A 434 -15.72 -1.72 -5.08
C ASP A 434 -15.46 -0.71 -6.20
N ASP A 435 -16.40 -0.55 -7.11
CA ASP A 435 -16.23 0.28 -8.31
C ASP A 435 -17.57 0.70 -8.92
N GLU A 436 -17.50 1.53 -9.96
CA GLU A 436 -18.59 1.77 -10.91
C GLU A 436 -18.47 0.79 -12.09
N LEU A 437 -19.58 0.10 -12.42
CA LEU A 437 -19.65 -0.72 -13.63
C LEU A 437 -20.11 0.16 -14.78
N TYR A 438 -19.25 0.40 -15.76
CA TYR A 438 -19.60 1.15 -16.97
C TYR A 438 -20.38 0.29 -17.97
N PHE A 439 -21.40 0.89 -18.57
CA PHE A 439 -22.17 0.30 -19.68
C PHE A 439 -22.38 1.31 -20.80
N ARG A 440 -22.78 0.82 -21.97
CA ARG A 440 -23.05 1.64 -23.17
C ARG A 440 -21.86 2.53 -23.59
N GLN A 441 -20.64 2.06 -23.37
CA GLN A 441 -19.44 2.76 -23.84
C GLN A 441 -19.40 2.80 -25.38
N GLN A 442 -18.93 3.92 -25.95
CA GLN A 442 -19.00 4.18 -27.38
C GLN A 442 -17.71 3.79 -28.12
N GLY A 443 -17.82 3.26 -29.34
CA GLY A 443 -16.66 2.98 -30.20
C GLY A 443 -16.96 1.96 -31.30
N ALA A 444 -16.39 2.16 -32.50
CA ALA A 444 -16.70 1.35 -33.68
C ALA A 444 -15.82 0.09 -33.83
N LEU A 445 -14.61 0.10 -33.28
CA LEU A 445 -13.67 -1.02 -33.39
C LEU A 445 -14.10 -2.19 -32.49
N PRO A 446 -13.87 -3.46 -32.90
CA PRO A 446 -14.28 -4.61 -32.09
C PRO A 446 -13.47 -4.72 -30.80
N ILE A 447 -14.07 -5.24 -29.74
CA ILE A 447 -13.36 -5.61 -28.51
C ILE A 447 -13.59 -7.09 -28.20
N VAL A 448 -12.62 -7.72 -27.54
CA VAL A 448 -12.78 -9.04 -26.94
C VAL A 448 -12.64 -8.85 -25.43
N PRO A 449 -13.74 -8.90 -24.67
CA PRO A 449 -13.69 -8.68 -23.23
C PRO A 449 -12.90 -9.80 -22.54
N LEU A 450 -11.97 -9.43 -21.67
CA LEU A 450 -11.21 -10.35 -20.82
C LEU A 450 -11.97 -10.66 -19.54
N VAL A 451 -12.60 -9.64 -18.98
CA VAL A 451 -13.43 -9.72 -17.79
C VAL A 451 -14.74 -8.95 -17.98
N THR A 452 -15.78 -9.39 -17.30
CA THR A 452 -17.12 -8.81 -17.30
C THR A 452 -17.67 -8.73 -15.88
N ALA A 453 -18.73 -7.96 -15.70
CA ALA A 453 -19.55 -8.03 -14.50
C ALA A 453 -21.03 -7.77 -14.82
N HIS A 454 -21.93 -8.34 -14.02
CA HIS A 454 -23.36 -8.25 -14.27
C HIS A 454 -23.93 -6.90 -13.81
N SER A 455 -24.50 -6.12 -14.74
CA SER A 455 -25.04 -4.81 -14.43
C SER A 455 -26.40 -4.89 -13.73
N LYS A 456 -26.55 -4.08 -12.67
CA LYS A 456 -27.83 -3.92 -11.98
C LYS A 456 -28.82 -3.08 -12.79
N VAL A 457 -28.34 -2.18 -13.65
CA VAL A 457 -29.17 -1.34 -14.53
C VAL A 457 -29.50 -2.06 -15.83
N THR A 458 -28.52 -2.56 -16.59
CA THR A 458 -28.77 -3.13 -17.92
C THR A 458 -29.21 -4.59 -17.88
N LYS A 459 -28.98 -5.30 -16.77
CA LYS A 459 -29.21 -6.75 -16.61
C LYS A 459 -28.38 -7.60 -17.57
N GLN A 460 -27.28 -7.06 -18.07
CA GLN A 460 -26.34 -7.73 -18.95
C GLN A 460 -24.96 -7.81 -18.31
N ASP A 461 -24.14 -8.74 -18.79
CA ASP A 461 -22.74 -8.80 -18.42
C ASP A 461 -21.97 -7.79 -19.26
N GLU A 462 -21.50 -6.72 -18.61
CA GLU A 462 -20.85 -5.59 -19.28
C GLU A 462 -19.33 -5.77 -19.27
N PRO A 463 -18.64 -5.42 -20.37
CA PRO A 463 -17.20 -5.62 -20.51
C PRO A 463 -16.41 -4.64 -19.64
N LEU A 464 -15.46 -5.15 -18.86
CA LEU A 464 -14.67 -4.34 -17.93
C LEU A 464 -13.22 -4.12 -18.36
N ALA A 465 -12.63 -5.06 -19.11
CA ALA A 465 -11.28 -4.88 -19.66
C ALA A 465 -11.07 -5.65 -20.96
N TRP A 466 -10.19 -5.15 -21.82
CA TRP A 466 -9.81 -5.78 -23.08
C TRP A 466 -8.37 -5.38 -23.48
N ALA A 467 -7.79 -6.18 -24.37
CA ALA A 467 -6.43 -6.00 -24.87
C ALA A 467 -6.41 -6.08 -26.40
N TYR A 468 -5.57 -5.28 -27.04
CA TYR A 468 -5.50 -5.17 -28.49
C TYR A 468 -4.22 -4.50 -28.98
N ASP A 469 -3.96 -4.57 -30.28
CA ASP A 469 -2.84 -3.85 -30.90
C ASP A 469 -3.31 -2.55 -31.58
N VAL A 470 -2.45 -1.53 -31.52
CA VAL A 470 -2.53 -0.27 -32.28
C VAL A 470 -1.15 0.01 -32.87
N SER A 471 -1.04 -0.01 -34.20
CA SER A 471 0.28 0.02 -34.87
C SER A 471 1.17 -1.12 -34.35
N LYS A 472 2.37 -0.83 -33.82
CA LYS A 472 3.24 -1.82 -33.15
C LYS A 472 3.01 -1.90 -31.63
N SER A 473 2.16 -1.04 -31.07
CA SER A 473 1.84 -1.01 -29.64
C SER A 473 0.87 -2.11 -29.26
N ARG A 474 1.03 -2.61 -28.04
CA ARG A 474 -0.01 -3.35 -27.32
C ARG A 474 -0.73 -2.37 -26.39
N VAL A 475 -2.05 -2.37 -26.46
CA VAL A 475 -2.92 -1.54 -25.63
C VAL A 475 -3.76 -2.43 -24.71
N PHE A 476 -3.69 -2.14 -23.41
CA PHE A 476 -4.58 -2.69 -22.40
C PHE A 476 -5.55 -1.59 -21.94
N GLN A 477 -6.84 -1.88 -21.95
CA GLN A 477 -7.84 -0.91 -21.52
C GLN A 477 -8.73 -1.56 -20.46
N THR A 478 -8.93 -0.86 -19.35
CA THR A 478 -9.84 -1.27 -18.28
C THR A 478 -10.72 -0.08 -17.87
N VAL A 479 -12.01 -0.33 -17.67
CA VAL A 479 -12.93 0.66 -17.09
C VAL A 479 -13.03 0.51 -15.57
N LEU A 480 -12.28 -0.39 -14.95
CA LEU A 480 -12.10 -0.42 -13.50
C LEU A 480 -11.11 0.66 -13.06
N GLY A 481 -11.30 1.22 -11.87
CA GLY A 481 -10.36 2.15 -11.24
C GLY A 481 -10.94 3.50 -10.81
N HIS A 482 -12.23 3.58 -10.43
CA HIS A 482 -12.83 4.82 -9.94
C HIS A 482 -12.11 5.39 -8.71
N ALA A 483 -11.78 4.54 -7.74
CA ALA A 483 -11.11 4.89 -6.50
C ALA A 483 -9.84 4.05 -6.27
N ASP A 484 -9.05 4.43 -5.26
CA ASP A 484 -7.85 3.70 -4.86
C ASP A 484 -8.14 2.25 -4.46
N VAL A 485 -9.25 1.99 -3.76
CA VAL A 485 -9.71 0.62 -3.47
C VAL A 485 -9.98 -0.19 -4.74
N SER A 486 -10.59 0.43 -5.76
CA SER A 486 -10.87 -0.18 -7.06
C SER A 486 -9.56 -0.58 -7.77
N VAL A 487 -8.58 0.34 -7.78
CA VAL A 487 -7.25 0.10 -8.35
C VAL A 487 -6.54 -1.07 -7.64
N ARG A 488 -6.58 -1.09 -6.31
CA ARG A 488 -5.89 -2.14 -5.51
C ARG A 488 -6.50 -3.51 -5.73
N LYS A 489 -7.83 -3.62 -5.67
CA LYS A 489 -8.53 -4.90 -5.86
C LYS A 489 -8.44 -5.42 -7.29
N ALA A 490 -8.43 -4.55 -8.29
CA ALA A 490 -8.14 -4.90 -9.68
C ALA A 490 -6.63 -4.97 -9.99
N GLY A 491 -5.76 -4.87 -8.98
CA GLY A 491 -4.33 -4.59 -9.17
C GLY A 491 -3.59 -5.65 -9.97
N ALA A 492 -3.92 -6.94 -9.77
CA ALA A 492 -3.35 -8.02 -10.57
C ALA A 492 -3.68 -7.86 -12.06
N LEU A 493 -4.94 -7.58 -12.39
CA LEU A 493 -5.37 -7.35 -13.77
C LEU A 493 -4.65 -6.13 -14.39
N ILE A 494 -4.58 -5.01 -13.66
CA ILE A 494 -3.94 -3.77 -14.12
C ILE A 494 -2.44 -3.97 -14.35
N ARG A 495 -1.73 -4.58 -13.39
CA ARG A 495 -0.29 -4.85 -13.48
C ARG A 495 0.00 -5.78 -14.65
N ARG A 496 -0.71 -6.90 -14.76
CA ARG A 496 -0.54 -7.87 -15.86
C ARG A 496 -0.82 -7.24 -17.22
N GLY A 497 -1.88 -6.44 -17.33
CA GLY A 497 -2.20 -5.69 -18.54
C GLY A 497 -1.09 -4.71 -18.93
N THR A 498 -0.53 -4.00 -17.96
CA THR A 498 0.57 -3.05 -18.16
C THR A 498 1.87 -3.75 -18.59
N VAL A 499 2.28 -4.80 -17.88
CA VAL A 499 3.50 -5.58 -18.22
C VAL A 499 3.35 -6.27 -19.58
N TRP A 500 2.17 -6.79 -19.91
CA TRP A 500 1.85 -7.35 -21.22
C TRP A 500 1.94 -6.29 -22.33
N SER A 501 1.47 -5.07 -22.06
CA SER A 501 1.55 -3.95 -22.99
C SER A 501 3.01 -3.56 -23.28
N ALA A 502 3.87 -3.65 -22.27
CA ALA A 502 5.32 -3.48 -22.39
C ALA A 502 6.04 -4.64 -23.10
N ARG A 503 5.31 -5.69 -23.53
CA ARG A 503 5.84 -6.92 -24.16
C ARG A 503 6.82 -7.69 -23.28
N ARG A 504 6.59 -7.66 -21.96
CA ARG A 504 7.43 -8.33 -20.96
C ARG A 504 6.71 -9.57 -20.41
N GLU A 505 7.47 -10.61 -20.12
CA GLU A 505 6.98 -11.90 -19.60
C GLU A 505 7.92 -12.42 -18.51
N PRO A 506 7.49 -13.34 -17.63
CA PRO A 506 6.12 -13.83 -17.49
C PRO A 506 5.19 -12.84 -16.77
N LEU A 507 3.88 -12.98 -16.97
CA LEU A 507 2.84 -12.14 -16.35
C LEU A 507 2.28 -12.69 -15.02
N SER A 508 2.55 -13.95 -14.70
CA SER A 508 1.85 -14.69 -13.63
C SER A 508 2.24 -14.31 -12.19
N PHE A 509 2.85 -13.13 -12.00
CA PHE A 509 3.31 -12.70 -10.69
C PHE A 509 2.22 -11.89 -9.96
N ASP A 510 1.53 -12.54 -9.02
CA ASP A 510 0.47 -11.94 -8.22
C ASP A 510 0.72 -12.06 -6.72
N PRO A 511 1.46 -11.11 -6.12
CA PRO A 511 1.56 -11.03 -4.67
C PRO A 511 0.22 -10.53 -4.08
N PRO A 512 -0.06 -10.81 -2.79
CA PRO A 512 -1.33 -10.45 -2.17
C PRO A 512 -1.63 -8.94 -2.25
N VAL A 513 -2.89 -8.56 -2.54
CA VAL A 513 -3.30 -7.13 -2.61
C VAL A 513 -2.97 -6.36 -1.33
N ALA A 514 -3.03 -7.03 -0.17
CA ALA A 514 -2.79 -6.46 1.15
C ALA A 514 -1.39 -5.82 1.34
N ILE A 515 -0.39 -6.14 0.51
CA ILE A 515 0.92 -5.47 0.59
C ILE A 515 0.90 -4.09 -0.07
N THR A 516 -0.08 -3.80 -0.93
CA THR A 516 -0.25 -2.44 -1.47
C THR A 516 -0.98 -1.53 -0.47
N GLU A 517 -1.74 -2.10 0.46
CA GLU A 517 -2.45 -1.30 1.46
C GLU A 517 -1.46 -0.57 2.36
N ASN A 518 -1.73 0.70 2.64
CA ASN A 518 -0.87 1.56 3.46
C ASN A 518 0.57 1.70 2.95
N THR A 519 0.80 1.61 1.62
CA THR A 519 2.13 1.86 1.04
C THR A 519 2.69 3.20 1.50
N LEU A 520 3.93 3.16 1.98
CA LEU A 520 4.67 4.34 2.41
C LEU A 520 5.46 4.93 1.23
N PHE A 521 5.21 6.20 0.91
CA PHE A 521 6.06 6.97 0.01
C PHE A 521 7.29 7.45 0.80
N ARG A 522 8.46 6.91 0.45
CA ARG A 522 9.72 7.16 1.19
C ARG A 522 10.56 8.24 0.51
N ALA A 523 11.52 8.80 1.23
CA ALA A 523 12.45 9.79 0.68
C ALA A 523 13.10 9.28 -0.62
N GLY A 524 13.19 10.13 -1.65
CA GLY A 524 13.67 9.74 -2.96
C GLY A 524 12.62 9.09 -3.88
N SER A 525 11.36 8.98 -3.45
CA SER A 525 10.27 8.66 -4.37
C SER A 525 10.13 9.75 -5.44
N PRO A 526 10.06 9.40 -6.74
CA PRO A 526 9.98 10.39 -7.82
C PRO A 526 8.65 11.18 -7.81
N TRP A 527 7.66 10.65 -7.09
CA TRP A 527 6.36 11.27 -6.89
C TRP A 527 5.82 10.88 -5.52
N THR A 528 5.19 11.83 -4.84
CA THR A 528 4.46 11.61 -3.59
C THR A 528 3.14 12.35 -3.60
N LEU A 529 2.15 11.84 -2.88
CA LEU A 529 0.86 12.49 -2.70
C LEU A 529 1.03 13.91 -2.13
N ASP A 530 1.87 14.06 -1.12
CA ASP A 530 2.13 15.33 -0.44
C ASP A 530 2.73 16.39 -1.39
N GLU A 531 3.74 16.03 -2.19
CA GLU A 531 4.32 16.96 -3.17
C GLU A 531 3.34 17.29 -4.30
N SER A 532 2.55 16.31 -4.74
CA SER A 532 1.50 16.49 -5.75
C SER A 532 0.43 17.47 -5.29
N LEU A 533 0.00 17.35 -4.04
CA LEU A 533 -0.90 18.30 -3.42
C LEU A 533 -0.24 19.68 -3.48
N LYS A 534 0.98 19.83 -2.94
CA LYS A 534 1.71 21.12 -2.90
C LYS A 534 1.78 21.83 -4.25
N ARG A 535 2.05 21.09 -5.33
CA ARG A 535 2.09 21.62 -6.71
C ARG A 535 0.75 22.15 -7.21
N GLY A 536 -0.35 21.49 -6.86
CA GLY A 536 -1.69 21.86 -7.32
C GLY A 536 -2.27 23.12 -6.66
N GLY A 537 -1.47 23.91 -5.94
CA GLY A 537 -1.97 24.98 -5.07
C GLY A 537 -2.71 24.47 -3.84
N VAL A 538 -2.91 23.15 -3.75
CA VAL A 538 -3.29 22.45 -2.53
C VAL A 538 -2.00 22.22 -1.78
N THR A 539 -1.32 23.28 -1.31
CA THR A 539 -0.27 23.12 -0.27
C THR A 539 -0.73 21.99 0.62
N THR A 540 0.08 20.92 0.74
CA THR A 540 -0.13 19.81 1.68
C THR A 540 -1.06 20.30 2.74
N ILE A 541 -2.16 19.59 3.03
CA ILE A 541 -2.81 19.70 4.34
C ILE A 541 -1.62 19.79 5.27
N GLU A 542 -1.34 21.00 5.76
CA GLU A 542 -0.40 21.14 6.82
C GLU A 542 -1.11 20.28 7.83
N LYS A 543 -0.53 19.12 8.19
CA LYS A 543 -0.65 18.73 9.59
C LYS A 543 -0.36 20.05 10.28
N PRO A 544 -1.37 20.71 10.88
CA PRO A 544 -1.30 22.13 11.15
C PRO A 544 0.06 22.33 11.77
N VAL A 545 0.88 23.22 11.17
CA VAL A 545 2.21 23.48 11.71
C VAL A 545 2.01 23.56 13.21
N ARG A 546 2.69 22.69 13.98
CA ARG A 546 2.55 22.65 15.43
C ARG A 546 2.96 24.03 15.96
N LYS A 547 2.00 24.96 15.98
CA LYS A 547 2.14 26.31 16.51
C LYS A 547 2.01 26.27 18.04
N SER A 548 1.55 25.14 18.57
CA SER A 548 1.34 24.87 19.99
C SER A 548 1.77 23.42 20.31
N ASN A 549 2.36 23.21 21.48
CA ASN A 549 2.60 21.88 22.07
C ASN A 549 1.51 21.51 23.10
N SER A 550 0.45 22.32 23.22
CA SER A 550 -0.63 22.15 24.19
C SER A 550 -1.94 21.84 23.48
N ALA A 551 -2.63 20.78 23.92
CA ALA A 551 -3.97 20.42 23.44
C ALA A 551 -5.06 21.38 23.94
N VAL A 552 -4.70 22.31 24.83
CA VAL A 552 -5.58 23.30 25.43
C VAL A 552 -4.98 24.68 25.23
N ILE A 553 -5.75 25.59 24.64
CA ILE A 553 -5.36 26.98 24.34
C ILE A 553 -6.46 27.95 24.79
N GLU A 554 -6.30 29.25 24.55
CA GLU A 554 -7.33 30.23 24.88
C GLU A 554 -8.66 29.92 24.18
N GLY A 555 -9.72 29.73 24.96
CA GLY A 555 -11.07 29.47 24.50
C GLY A 555 -11.89 30.75 24.39
N LYS A 556 -13.15 30.63 23.99
CA LYS A 556 -14.13 31.72 24.08
C LYS A 556 -14.42 32.03 25.55
N PHE A 557 -14.56 30.98 26.36
CA PHE A 557 -14.74 31.05 27.80
C PHE A 557 -13.69 30.16 28.46
N GLY A 558 -12.69 30.76 29.11
CA GLY A 558 -11.61 29.98 29.73
C GLY A 558 -10.65 29.40 28.68
N LYS A 559 -10.60 28.07 28.56
CA LYS A 559 -9.75 27.40 27.57
C LYS A 559 -10.57 26.58 26.56
N GLY A 560 -9.99 26.35 25.39
CA GLY A 560 -10.59 25.56 24.32
C GLY A 560 -9.65 24.44 23.86
N LEU A 561 -10.23 23.47 23.15
CA LEU A 561 -9.50 22.42 22.45
C LEU A 561 -8.72 23.04 21.28
N ASP A 562 -7.40 22.83 21.27
CA ASP A 562 -6.56 23.13 20.11
C ASP A 562 -6.70 22.03 19.06
N ALA A 563 -7.75 22.10 18.23
CA ALA A 563 -8.06 21.07 17.24
C ALA A 563 -6.99 20.97 16.13
N ARG A 564 -6.09 21.95 16.05
CA ARG A 564 -4.97 21.97 15.10
C ARG A 564 -3.96 20.86 15.37
N ILE A 565 -3.85 20.39 16.61
CA ILE A 565 -2.87 19.36 16.96
C ILE A 565 -3.47 17.94 17.05
N GLY A 566 -4.79 17.81 16.82
CA GLY A 566 -5.53 16.55 16.85
C GLY A 566 -6.93 16.72 17.46
N GLY A 567 -7.82 15.77 17.17
CA GLY A 567 -9.17 15.73 17.75
C GLY A 567 -9.25 15.03 19.11
N ALA A 568 -10.41 15.15 19.76
CA ALA A 568 -10.77 14.37 20.94
C ALA A 568 -11.88 13.37 20.59
N PHE A 569 -11.84 12.18 21.20
CA PHE A 569 -12.70 11.05 20.84
C PHE A 569 -13.53 10.59 22.04
N VAL A 570 -14.77 10.20 21.77
CA VAL A 570 -15.73 9.75 22.78
C VAL A 570 -16.28 8.41 22.34
N ASN A 571 -16.34 7.46 23.27
CA ASN A 571 -16.88 6.14 23.00
C ASN A 571 -18.32 6.24 22.44
N HIS A 572 -18.61 5.32 21.53
CA HIS A 572 -19.89 5.20 20.85
C HIS A 572 -21.09 5.23 21.81
N ARG A 573 -22.17 5.92 21.41
CA ARG A 573 -23.44 5.93 22.15
C ARG A 573 -24.63 6.05 21.21
N ASP A 574 -25.69 5.34 21.56
CA ASP A 574 -26.95 5.41 20.81
C ASP A 574 -27.59 6.81 20.84
N ASP A 575 -27.33 7.60 21.87
CA ASP A 575 -27.93 8.92 22.02
C ASP A 575 -27.38 9.94 21.00
N PHE A 576 -26.20 9.70 20.41
CA PHE A 576 -25.62 10.58 19.39
C PHE A 576 -26.28 10.44 18.01
N ARG A 577 -27.16 9.45 17.83
CA ARG A 577 -27.85 9.14 16.57
C ARG A 577 -29.37 9.11 16.70
N LYS A 578 -29.90 9.38 17.90
CA LYS A 578 -31.34 9.53 18.14
C LYS A 578 -31.78 10.95 17.80
N LEU A 579 -32.67 11.06 16.83
CA LEU A 579 -33.27 12.33 16.42
C LEU A 579 -34.60 12.57 17.16
N PRO A 580 -34.97 13.82 17.48
CA PRO A 580 -34.22 15.05 17.20
C PRO A 580 -33.02 15.26 18.14
N LEU A 581 -31.95 15.84 17.58
CA LEU A 581 -30.68 16.14 18.24
C LEU A 581 -30.31 17.61 17.98
N THR A 582 -29.82 18.33 18.98
CA THR A 582 -29.19 19.64 18.80
C THR A 582 -27.72 19.60 19.20
N VAL A 583 -26.87 20.20 18.36
CA VAL A 583 -25.44 20.36 18.60
C VAL A 583 -25.13 21.84 18.56
N ASP A 584 -24.49 22.38 19.60
CA ASP A 584 -24.10 23.79 19.68
C ASP A 584 -22.71 23.94 20.30
N LEU A 585 -21.91 24.87 19.78
CA LEU A 585 -20.52 25.08 20.20
C LEU A 585 -20.00 26.48 19.82
N TRP A 586 -18.88 26.84 20.43
CA TRP A 586 -18.04 27.95 19.99
C TRP A 586 -16.88 27.45 19.14
N VAL A 587 -16.60 28.16 18.05
CA VAL A 587 -15.47 27.84 17.18
C VAL A 587 -14.75 29.10 16.74
N LYS A 588 -13.42 29.03 16.66
CA LYS A 588 -12.57 30.02 16.00
C LYS A 588 -11.67 29.32 15.00
N LEU A 589 -11.95 29.49 13.72
CA LEU A 589 -11.24 28.80 12.63
C LEU A 589 -10.21 29.74 12.01
N ASP A 590 -8.97 29.27 11.94
CA ASP A 590 -7.81 30.06 11.50
C ASP A 590 -7.70 30.09 9.97
N SER A 591 -8.29 29.12 9.27
CA SER A 591 -8.17 28.95 7.82
C SER A 591 -9.40 28.32 7.19
N LYS A 592 -9.64 28.69 5.92
CA LYS A 592 -10.53 27.99 4.99
C LYS A 592 -9.77 27.30 3.87
N GLY A 593 -8.48 27.03 4.04
CA GLY A 593 -7.66 26.31 3.06
C GLY A 593 -8.01 24.82 2.94
N SER A 594 -8.62 24.26 3.99
CA SER A 594 -9.02 22.85 4.10
C SER A 594 -10.41 22.73 4.71
N TYR A 595 -10.91 21.50 4.80
CA TYR A 595 -12.09 21.20 5.60
C TYR A 595 -11.76 21.44 7.08
N ASN A 596 -12.70 21.99 7.84
CA ASN A 596 -12.62 22.05 9.29
C ASN A 596 -13.72 21.19 9.90
N ILE A 597 -13.38 20.01 10.41
CA ILE A 597 -14.35 19.13 11.07
C ILE A 597 -14.58 19.60 12.50
N LEU A 598 -15.77 20.09 12.80
CA LEU A 598 -16.08 20.57 14.15
C LEU A 598 -16.43 19.39 15.06
N VAL A 599 -17.33 18.52 14.57
CA VAL A 599 -17.72 17.29 15.24
C VAL A 599 -18.29 16.31 14.23
N ALA A 600 -17.93 15.03 14.36
CA ALA A 600 -18.35 13.95 13.49
C ALA A 600 -18.74 12.72 14.31
N ASN A 601 -19.89 12.13 13.99
CA ASN A 601 -20.39 10.91 14.61
C ASN A 601 -20.21 9.73 13.65
N GLU A 602 -19.55 8.67 14.10
CA GLU A 602 -19.29 7.43 13.34
C GLU A 602 -18.44 7.65 12.08
N LEU A 603 -17.98 6.57 11.44
CA LEU A 603 -17.29 6.62 10.15
C LEU A 603 -18.28 7.01 9.04
N LYS A 604 -17.78 7.62 7.95
CA LYS A 604 -18.60 8.04 6.80
C LYS A 604 -19.37 6.89 6.12
N SER A 605 -18.92 5.65 6.31
CA SER A 605 -19.62 4.45 5.84
C SER A 605 -20.88 4.11 6.65
N SER A 606 -21.06 4.69 7.83
CA SER A 606 -22.22 4.42 8.68
C SER A 606 -23.49 5.07 8.10
N PRO A 607 -24.63 4.35 8.08
CA PRO A 607 -25.91 4.93 7.69
C PRO A 607 -26.42 6.00 8.68
N THR A 608 -25.86 6.07 9.90
CA THR A 608 -26.17 7.08 10.91
C THR A 608 -25.07 8.13 11.10
N HIS A 609 -24.10 8.19 10.17
CA HIS A 609 -23.08 9.22 10.16
C HIS A 609 -23.71 10.61 10.01
N TRP A 610 -23.18 11.56 10.78
CA TRP A 610 -23.37 12.97 10.56
C TRP A 610 -22.12 13.74 11.00
N GLU A 611 -21.80 14.81 10.29
CA GLU A 611 -20.70 15.71 10.64
C GLU A 611 -21.09 17.17 10.43
N LEU A 612 -20.64 18.04 11.33
CA LEU A 612 -20.72 19.49 11.22
C LEU A 612 -19.33 20.03 10.90
N PHE A 613 -19.19 20.75 9.80
CA PHE A 613 -17.88 21.16 9.28
C PHE A 613 -17.96 22.45 8.45
N THR A 614 -16.80 22.96 8.02
CA THR A 614 -16.75 24.03 7.00
C THR A 614 -16.10 23.60 5.70
N MET A 615 -16.64 24.11 4.59
CA MET A 615 -16.12 23.84 3.25
C MET A 615 -14.79 24.58 3.00
N PRO A 616 -13.81 23.94 2.33
CA PRO A 616 -12.62 24.61 1.83
C PRO A 616 -12.98 25.78 0.90
N SER A 617 -12.04 26.71 0.78
CA SER A 617 -12.07 27.96 0.02
C SER A 617 -13.14 28.98 0.45
N THR A 618 -14.27 28.52 0.98
CA THR A 618 -15.43 29.35 1.30
C THR A 618 -15.63 29.53 2.79
N GLY A 619 -15.19 28.58 3.62
CA GLY A 619 -15.43 28.57 5.06
C GLY A 619 -16.91 28.37 5.44
N HIS A 620 -17.74 27.95 4.48
CA HIS A 620 -19.18 27.83 4.67
C HIS A 620 -19.54 26.67 5.61
N LEU A 621 -20.29 26.98 6.67
CA LEU A 621 -20.83 25.98 7.59
C LEU A 621 -21.74 24.99 6.85
N THR A 622 -21.46 23.70 7.00
CA THR A 622 -22.11 22.61 6.28
C THR A 622 -22.32 21.41 7.20
N VAL A 623 -23.40 20.67 6.96
CA VAL A 623 -23.61 19.33 7.49
C VAL A 623 -23.53 18.31 6.38
N TYR A 624 -22.89 17.17 6.65
CA TYR A 624 -22.96 15.99 5.81
C TYR A 624 -23.54 14.82 6.63
N ALA A 625 -24.54 14.15 6.06
CA ALA A 625 -25.20 12.99 6.63
C ALA A 625 -25.58 12.03 5.47
N PRO A 626 -24.73 11.05 5.12
CA PRO A 626 -24.91 10.18 3.95
C PRO A 626 -26.18 9.33 4.01
N GLY A 627 -26.70 9.08 5.22
CA GLY A 627 -27.99 8.43 5.45
C GLY A 627 -29.21 9.25 5.04
N LEU A 628 -29.05 10.50 4.60
CA LEU A 628 -30.16 11.39 4.22
C LEU A 628 -30.17 11.72 2.72
N ALA A 629 -31.30 12.26 2.26
CA ALA A 629 -31.48 12.87 0.94
C ALA A 629 -32.18 14.25 1.09
N PRO A 630 -31.56 15.36 0.66
CA PRO A 630 -30.15 15.46 0.27
C PRO A 630 -29.23 15.08 1.44
N ASP A 631 -28.03 14.59 1.12
CA ASP A 631 -27.03 14.16 2.10
C ASP A 631 -26.20 15.32 2.67
N HIS A 632 -26.38 16.53 2.14
CA HIS A 632 -25.72 17.73 2.61
C HIS A 632 -26.73 18.85 2.88
N VAL A 633 -26.47 19.62 3.93
CA VAL A 633 -27.16 20.89 4.22
C VAL A 633 -26.11 21.98 4.33
N ARG A 634 -26.14 22.92 3.40
CA ARG A 634 -25.11 23.95 3.23
C ARG A 634 -25.67 25.31 3.61
N ALA A 635 -24.98 26.02 4.51
CA ALA A 635 -25.15 27.45 4.66
C ALA A 635 -24.24 28.19 3.66
N THR A 636 -24.45 29.49 3.49
CA THR A 636 -23.57 30.38 2.72
C THR A 636 -22.74 31.30 3.62
N THR A 637 -22.72 31.03 4.92
CA THR A 637 -22.03 31.86 5.91
C THR A 637 -20.63 31.32 6.14
N ASP A 638 -19.64 32.11 5.77
CA ASP A 638 -18.23 31.90 6.11
C ASP A 638 -18.02 32.12 7.61
N ILE A 639 -17.51 31.11 8.31
CA ILE A 639 -17.14 31.17 9.74
C ILE A 639 -15.64 30.89 9.96
N ALA A 640 -14.87 30.84 8.87
CA ALA A 640 -13.42 30.62 8.88
C ALA A 640 -12.67 31.92 8.55
N ASP A 641 -13.01 32.95 9.31
CA ASP A 641 -12.49 34.31 9.19
C ASP A 641 -11.55 34.73 10.34
N GLY A 642 -11.15 33.76 11.19
CA GLY A 642 -10.30 33.99 12.35
C GLY A 642 -11.01 34.58 13.57
N LYS A 643 -12.35 34.66 13.59
CA LYS A 643 -13.14 35.14 14.74
C LYS A 643 -13.89 34.02 15.43
N TRP A 644 -14.32 34.29 16.68
CA TRP A 644 -15.20 33.40 17.41
C TRP A 644 -16.62 33.48 16.87
N HIS A 645 -17.17 32.34 16.50
CA HIS A 645 -18.56 32.16 16.11
C HIS A 645 -19.24 31.16 17.02
N TYR A 646 -20.48 31.46 17.41
CA TYR A 646 -21.36 30.48 18.04
C TYR A 646 -22.17 29.79 16.95
N VAL A 647 -22.00 28.48 16.81
CA VAL A 647 -22.63 27.70 15.74
C VAL A 647 -23.52 26.62 16.33
N ALA A 648 -24.63 26.34 15.65
CA ALA A 648 -25.53 25.27 16.05
C ALA A 648 -26.16 24.54 14.87
N MET A 649 -26.45 23.25 15.08
CA MET A 649 -27.22 22.39 14.22
C MET A 649 -28.43 21.86 14.99
N GLN A 650 -29.63 22.09 14.47
CA GLN A 650 -30.84 21.38 14.88
C GLN A 650 -31.11 20.28 13.86
N PHE A 651 -31.01 19.02 14.28
CA PHE A 651 -31.14 17.84 13.44
C PHE A 651 -32.41 17.08 13.79
N GLU A 652 -33.43 17.22 12.95
CA GLU A 652 -34.70 16.50 13.04
C GLU A 652 -34.80 15.42 11.97
N SER A 653 -35.73 14.48 12.12
CA SER A 653 -35.90 13.36 11.18
C SER A 653 -36.26 13.78 9.74
N ALA A 654 -36.88 14.94 9.58
CA ALA A 654 -37.33 15.45 8.28
C ALA A 654 -36.70 16.80 7.89
N ARG A 655 -35.81 17.36 8.75
CA ARG A 655 -35.27 18.70 8.54
C ARG A 655 -33.97 18.93 9.32
N ILE A 656 -33.04 19.68 8.73
CA ILE A 656 -31.86 20.20 9.42
C ILE A 656 -31.84 21.72 9.29
N ARG A 657 -31.58 22.40 10.41
CA ARG A 657 -31.36 23.85 10.45
C ARG A 657 -29.99 24.16 11.01
N LEU A 658 -29.33 25.15 10.41
CA LEU A 658 -28.03 25.64 10.84
C LEU A 658 -28.12 27.08 11.32
N PHE A 659 -27.36 27.39 12.36
CA PHE A 659 -27.30 28.71 12.98
C PHE A 659 -25.86 29.16 13.11
N VAL A 660 -25.62 30.45 12.86
CA VAL A 660 -24.36 31.15 13.13
C VAL A 660 -24.71 32.43 13.87
N ASP A 661 -24.09 32.62 15.03
CA ASP A 661 -24.27 33.77 15.91
C ASP A 661 -25.74 34.08 16.21
N GLY A 662 -26.50 33.03 16.53
CA GLY A 662 -27.92 33.10 16.86
C GLY A 662 -28.85 33.30 15.67
N LYS A 663 -28.33 33.48 14.45
CA LYS A 663 -29.13 33.63 13.22
C LYS A 663 -29.22 32.31 12.48
N GLN A 664 -30.41 31.96 12.01
CA GLN A 664 -30.60 30.82 11.13
C GLN A 664 -29.99 31.10 9.75
N VAL A 665 -29.05 30.28 9.32
CA VAL A 665 -28.31 30.43 8.06
C VAL A 665 -28.60 29.32 7.04
N ALA A 666 -29.24 28.23 7.47
CA ALA A 666 -29.80 27.21 6.58
C ALA A 666 -31.05 26.57 7.22
N ASP A 667 -32.01 26.18 6.38
CA ASP A 667 -33.18 25.37 6.74
C ASP A 667 -33.54 24.47 5.56
N GLN A 668 -33.26 23.18 5.70
CA GLN A 668 -33.35 22.23 4.61
C GLN A 668 -34.18 21.02 5.02
N ALA A 669 -35.23 20.74 4.24
CA ALA A 669 -35.96 19.48 4.34
C ALA A 669 -35.06 18.32 3.90
N VAL A 670 -35.09 17.23 4.65
CA VAL A 670 -34.31 16.01 4.40
C VAL A 670 -35.20 14.79 4.56
N LYS A 671 -34.81 13.68 3.94
CA LYS A 671 -35.48 12.39 4.08
C LYS A 671 -34.45 11.32 4.39
N ALA A 672 -34.66 10.57 5.47
CA ALA A 672 -33.83 9.41 5.79
C ALA A 672 -33.95 8.33 4.69
N LYS A 673 -32.81 7.78 4.29
CA LYS A 673 -32.71 6.58 3.46
C LYS A 673 -33.07 5.36 4.30
N GLU A 674 -33.41 4.26 3.63
CA GLU A 674 -33.75 3.00 4.30
C GLU A 674 -32.61 2.55 5.23
N GLY A 675 -32.95 2.25 6.49
CA GLY A 675 -31.98 1.83 7.52
C GLY A 675 -31.21 2.95 8.22
N ALA A 676 -31.39 4.22 7.83
CA ALA A 676 -30.76 5.37 8.48
C ALA A 676 -31.69 6.01 9.53
N PHE A 677 -31.15 6.33 10.72
CA PHE A 677 -31.85 7.08 11.79
C PHE A 677 -33.25 6.54 12.17
N GLY A 678 -33.47 5.22 12.03
CA GLY A 678 -34.74 4.54 12.33
C GLY A 678 -34.95 4.21 13.82
N SER A 679 -36.10 3.62 14.16
CA SER A 679 -36.44 3.22 15.54
C SER A 679 -35.70 1.97 16.04
N GLU A 680 -35.21 1.13 15.12
CA GLU A 680 -34.44 -0.08 15.41
C GLU A 680 -33.01 0.07 14.88
N LEU A 681 -32.16 0.81 15.60
CA LEU A 681 -30.75 0.94 15.27
C LEU A 681 -29.96 -0.23 15.85
N LYS A 682 -29.09 -0.86 15.03
CA LYS A 682 -28.06 -1.78 15.56
C LYS A 682 -27.20 -1.04 16.58
N PRO A 683 -26.78 -1.62 17.72
CA PRO A 683 -25.99 -0.91 18.73
C PRO A 683 -24.83 -0.12 18.13
N ALA A 684 -24.60 1.11 18.61
CA ALA A 684 -23.48 1.91 18.13
C ALA A 684 -22.16 1.15 18.40
N GLN A 685 -21.24 1.19 17.45
CA GLN A 685 -19.92 0.54 17.58
C GLN A 685 -18.78 1.54 17.36
N GLU A 686 -19.08 2.71 16.80
CA GLU A 686 -18.11 3.70 16.32
C GLU A 686 -18.23 5.02 17.08
N GLU A 687 -17.09 5.69 17.24
CA GLU A 687 -16.90 6.81 18.15
C GLU A 687 -17.55 8.12 17.67
N LEU A 688 -17.62 9.10 18.57
CA LEU A 688 -17.80 10.52 18.23
C LEU A 688 -16.42 11.20 18.25
N ALA A 689 -16.08 11.94 17.21
CA ALA A 689 -14.85 12.71 17.10
C ALA A 689 -15.14 14.22 17.13
N ILE A 690 -14.32 14.98 17.85
CA ILE A 690 -14.40 16.42 18.03
C ILE A 690 -13.13 17.04 17.46
N GLY A 691 -13.25 18.00 16.54
CA GLY A 691 -12.08 18.59 15.86
C GLY A 691 -11.44 17.68 14.80
N SER A 692 -12.07 16.56 14.46
CA SER A 692 -11.56 15.55 13.51
C SER A 692 -12.69 14.63 13.02
N LEU A 693 -12.47 13.95 11.90
CA LEU A 693 -13.18 12.70 11.58
C LEU A 693 -12.77 11.58 12.54
N VAL A 694 -13.63 10.56 12.64
CA VAL A 694 -13.36 9.33 13.41
C VAL A 694 -12.14 8.57 12.87
N ASP A 695 -11.95 8.53 11.55
CA ASP A 695 -10.76 7.91 10.91
C ASP A 695 -9.49 8.78 10.97
N GLN A 696 -9.61 10.01 11.50
CA GLN A 696 -8.53 10.98 11.66
C GLN A 696 -7.90 11.46 10.34
N VAL A 697 -8.53 11.18 9.21
CA VAL A 697 -8.01 11.57 7.88
C VAL A 697 -8.18 13.07 7.63
N ILE A 698 -9.17 13.71 8.25
CA ILE A 698 -9.44 15.15 8.15
C ILE A 698 -9.63 15.73 9.55
N GLY A 699 -8.90 16.81 9.84
CA GLY A 699 -8.92 17.53 11.11
C GLY A 699 -9.64 18.88 11.07
N CYS A 700 -9.25 19.78 11.97
CA CYS A 700 -9.75 21.14 12.06
C CYS A 700 -8.60 22.12 12.29
N ASP A 701 -8.51 23.17 11.47
CA ASP A 701 -7.55 24.26 11.65
C ASP A 701 -8.19 25.38 12.49
N GLY A 702 -8.34 25.12 13.79
CA GLY A 702 -8.95 26.09 14.70
C GLY A 702 -9.08 25.62 16.14
N THR A 703 -9.81 26.41 16.91
CA THR A 703 -10.12 26.17 18.33
C THR A 703 -11.59 25.85 18.48
N ILE A 704 -11.91 24.82 19.27
CA ILE A 704 -13.29 24.45 19.63
C ILE A 704 -13.47 24.66 21.12
N ASP A 705 -14.60 25.25 21.50
CA ASP A 705 -14.94 25.52 22.89
C ASP A 705 -16.43 25.27 23.14
N GLU A 706 -16.80 24.95 24.38
CA GLU A 706 -18.19 24.77 24.83
C GLU A 706 -19.05 23.85 23.92
N LEU A 707 -18.55 22.66 23.54
CA LEU A 707 -19.33 21.74 22.71
C LEU A 707 -20.44 21.07 23.54
N ARG A 708 -21.69 21.30 23.15
CA ARG A 708 -22.87 20.70 23.76
C ARG A 708 -23.68 19.87 22.76
N LEU A 709 -24.09 18.68 23.18
CA LEU A 709 -25.08 17.84 22.51
C LEU A 709 -26.33 17.76 23.39
N SER A 710 -27.52 18.00 22.83
CA SER A 710 -28.79 18.00 23.55
C SER A 710 -29.83 17.11 22.86
N ARG A 711 -30.62 16.37 23.65
CA ARG A 711 -31.83 15.70 23.17
C ARG A 711 -32.86 16.76 22.78
N GLY A 712 -33.54 16.56 21.66
CA GLY A 712 -34.57 17.49 21.24
C GLY A 712 -34.07 18.63 20.35
N VAL A 713 -35.02 19.48 19.97
CA VAL A 713 -34.76 20.76 19.29
C VAL A 713 -34.60 21.84 20.35
N ARG A 714 -33.36 22.19 20.70
CA ARG A 714 -33.08 23.28 21.64
C ARG A 714 -33.24 24.63 20.92
N PRO A 715 -34.03 25.58 21.47
CA PRO A 715 -34.16 26.92 20.89
C PRO A 715 -32.81 27.66 20.84
N ILE A 716 -32.50 28.25 19.68
CA ILE A 716 -31.34 29.13 19.48
C ILE A 716 -31.84 30.57 19.48
N SER A 717 -31.89 31.20 20.66
CA SER A 717 -32.51 32.52 20.89
C SER A 717 -31.55 33.71 20.78
N GLY A 718 -30.27 33.46 20.52
CA GLY A 718 -29.24 34.49 20.42
C GLY A 718 -27.84 33.92 20.63
N VAL A 719 -26.84 34.81 20.71
CA VAL A 719 -25.46 34.46 21.03
C VAL A 719 -25.31 34.35 22.56
N PRO A 720 -24.83 33.22 23.11
CA PRO A 720 -24.56 33.10 24.54
C PRO A 720 -23.56 34.17 25.02
N SER A 721 -23.90 34.88 26.09
CA SER A 721 -22.99 35.86 26.74
C SER A 721 -22.11 35.22 27.81
N GLU A 722 -22.40 33.99 28.21
CA GLU A 722 -21.72 33.22 29.25
C GLU A 722 -21.45 31.79 28.75
N ALA A 723 -20.59 31.06 29.47
CA ALA A 723 -20.30 29.64 29.22
C ALA A 723 -21.60 28.81 29.22
N LEU A 724 -21.64 27.75 28.40
CA LEU A 724 -22.84 26.92 28.31
C LEU A 724 -23.01 26.13 29.61
N THR A 725 -24.26 25.91 29.99
CA THR A 725 -24.62 25.09 31.13
C THR A 725 -25.34 23.83 30.68
N ALA A 726 -25.16 22.76 31.46
CA ALA A 726 -25.90 21.53 31.27
C ALA A 726 -27.28 21.61 31.94
N ASP A 727 -28.30 21.08 31.27
CA ASP A 727 -29.64 20.89 31.81
C ASP A 727 -30.11 19.45 31.55
N ASP A 728 -31.36 19.14 31.88
CA ASP A 728 -31.94 17.79 31.75
C ASP A 728 -31.99 17.26 30.31
N SER A 729 -31.87 18.14 29.31
CA SER A 729 -31.81 17.75 27.89
C SER A 729 -30.37 17.51 27.41
N THR A 730 -29.36 17.97 28.14
CA THR A 730 -27.95 17.84 27.75
C THR A 730 -27.49 16.38 27.81
N ILE A 731 -27.04 15.85 26.66
CA ILE A 731 -26.39 14.55 26.52
C ILE A 731 -24.93 14.65 26.94
N ALA A 732 -24.23 15.68 26.49
CA ALA A 732 -22.83 15.93 26.81
C ALA A 732 -22.52 17.43 26.70
N LEU A 733 -21.60 17.90 27.53
CA LEU A 733 -21.07 19.26 27.47
C LEU A 733 -19.58 19.25 27.84
N TRP A 734 -18.72 19.60 26.88
CA TRP A 734 -17.29 19.77 27.11
C TRP A 734 -16.90 21.23 26.94
N ASN A 735 -16.35 21.82 28.00
CA ASN A 735 -15.84 23.19 28.01
C ASN A 735 -14.33 23.26 27.75
N PHE A 736 -13.65 22.11 27.60
CA PHE A 736 -12.22 22.02 27.27
C PHE A 736 -11.23 22.83 28.15
N ASP A 737 -11.67 23.29 29.32
CA ASP A 737 -10.87 24.13 30.22
C ASP A 737 -9.57 23.47 30.70
N ALA A 738 -9.62 22.15 30.91
CA ALA A 738 -8.52 21.37 31.45
C ALA A 738 -8.60 19.91 31.04
N LEU A 739 -7.42 19.29 30.90
CA LEU A 739 -7.25 17.85 30.79
C LEU A 739 -7.13 17.21 32.18
N THR A 740 -7.70 16.02 32.32
CA THR A 740 -7.41 15.14 33.46
C THR A 740 -5.99 14.58 33.35
N ASP A 741 -5.45 14.06 34.45
CA ASP A 741 -4.15 13.35 34.45
C ASP A 741 -4.11 12.16 33.47
N GLY A 742 -5.29 11.59 33.16
CA GLY A 742 -5.46 10.50 32.19
C GLY A 742 -5.49 10.95 30.72
N GLY A 743 -5.49 12.27 30.46
CA GLY A 743 -5.50 12.86 29.12
C GLY A 743 -6.87 12.93 28.45
N SER A 744 -7.93 13.13 29.24
CA SER A 744 -9.29 13.34 28.76
C SER A 744 -9.91 14.65 29.25
N PHE A 745 -10.91 15.15 28.54
CA PHE A 745 -11.76 16.26 28.96
C PHE A 745 -13.00 15.76 29.70
N VAL A 746 -13.39 16.51 30.74
CA VAL A 746 -14.51 16.18 31.61
C VAL A 746 -15.83 16.68 31.01
N ASP A 747 -16.77 15.78 30.78
CA ASP A 747 -18.15 16.12 30.46
C ASP A 747 -18.87 16.71 31.70
N ARG A 748 -19.40 17.92 31.53
CA ARG A 748 -20.14 18.67 32.55
C ARG A 748 -21.59 18.22 32.68
N SER A 749 -22.11 17.42 31.75
CA SER A 749 -23.44 16.83 31.84
C SER A 749 -23.56 15.79 32.97
N ALA A 750 -24.76 15.24 33.14
CA ALA A 750 -25.01 14.14 34.06
C ALA A 750 -24.35 12.81 33.60
N ASN A 751 -24.01 12.66 32.32
CA ASN A 751 -23.48 11.40 31.77
C ASN A 751 -21.98 11.20 32.02
N LYS A 752 -21.22 12.27 32.34
CA LYS A 752 -19.79 12.22 32.70
C LYS A 752 -18.93 11.46 31.67
N LEU A 753 -19.23 11.65 30.39
CA LEU A 753 -18.46 11.07 29.29
C LEU A 753 -17.02 11.62 29.22
N LYS A 754 -16.08 10.76 28.85
CA LYS A 754 -14.69 11.17 28.61
C LYS A 754 -14.48 11.45 27.13
N ALA A 755 -13.99 12.64 26.81
CA ALA A 755 -13.42 12.93 25.49
C ALA A 755 -11.90 12.82 25.60
N TRP A 756 -11.33 11.72 25.13
CA TRP A 756 -9.90 11.41 25.28
C TRP A 756 -9.09 11.85 24.07
N LEU A 757 -7.83 12.19 24.29
CA LEU A 757 -6.87 12.48 23.22
C LEU A 757 -6.17 11.18 22.76
N PRO A 758 -5.88 11.00 21.47
CA PRO A 758 -5.14 9.83 20.99
C PRO A 758 -3.80 9.64 21.73
N GLY A 759 -3.52 8.39 22.12
CA GLY A 759 -2.30 8.04 22.87
C GLY A 759 -2.32 8.41 24.37
N SER A 760 -3.44 8.90 24.89
CA SER A 760 -3.65 9.12 26.32
C SER A 760 -4.00 7.83 27.07
N GLN A 761 -3.79 7.81 28.39
CA GLN A 761 -4.10 6.64 29.23
C GLN A 761 -5.60 6.31 29.24
N ASP A 762 -6.45 7.33 29.12
CA ASP A 762 -7.90 7.19 29.04
C ASP A 762 -8.39 6.69 27.66
N GLY A 763 -7.54 6.71 26.62
CA GLY A 763 -7.85 6.25 25.26
C GLY A 763 -7.42 4.81 24.93
N ASP A 764 -6.74 4.11 25.84
CA ASP A 764 -6.34 2.71 25.67
C ASP A 764 -7.42 1.75 26.22
N PRO A 765 -8.09 0.92 25.38
CA PRO A 765 -9.07 -0.06 25.83
C PRO A 765 -8.53 -1.07 26.86
N ALA A 766 -7.20 -1.25 26.96
CA ALA A 766 -6.56 -2.16 27.90
C ALA A 766 -6.57 -1.64 29.36
N SER A 767 -6.72 -0.33 29.59
CA SER A 767 -6.69 0.26 30.93
C SER A 767 -8.00 0.06 31.71
N ALA A 768 -9.12 -0.18 31.02
CA ALA A 768 -10.44 -0.43 31.62
C ALA A 768 -10.57 -1.80 32.33
N LYS A 769 -9.57 -2.69 32.23
CA LYS A 769 -9.53 -4.00 32.91
C LYS A 769 -8.71 -4.03 34.20
N LYS A 770 -8.22 -2.89 34.68
CA LYS A 770 -7.51 -2.77 35.96
C LYS A 770 -8.09 -1.65 36.83
N LYS A 771 -9.33 -1.81 37.29
CA LYS A 771 -9.80 -1.30 38.58
C LYS A 771 -10.82 -2.25 39.17
#